data_AF-A0A927J1X6-F1
#
_entry.id   AF-A0A927J1X6-F1
#
_cell.length_a   1.000
_cell.length_b   1.000
_cell.length_c   1.000
_cell.angle_alpha   90.00
_cell.angle_beta   90.00
_cell.angle_gamma   90.00
#
_symmetry.space_group_name_H-M   'P 1'
#
loop_
_entity.id
_entity.type
_entity.pdbx_description
1 polymer ?
#
loop_
_entity_poly.entity_id
_entity_poly.type
_entity_poly.pdbx_seq_one_letter_code
_entity_poly.pdbx_strand_id
1 'polypeptide(L)'
;MSRRRPPAALAALALLATATLTAAPAHAAAPDDGPAATAEPARLSLDDFEGYADDAALGATYVRNSNGGASTATLVDSPFPADGTDGTATGSAMRFDYSFTSGYSGRSRAVDGYWPGLQALELWITNGTPGQDVLLQLSDGASYEAHLNDVDGFDATSTEPQHVTVPIEDFRPKSGTGTLRTSGIASFALYVNQVAGAPGQSGGTIVVDEIDLLLDELPEAPAVSFPQTDLSTDGATNLLTVLNEHATLPAGARIVQAMWASDDQAVLHDATRPVPKGDFRATGTVGVDLHEVRLFAPAPDGGVGTTFTVDVGTHLDVTVTDLPAPVDVVDYLDQITGTGMLSAMHHDQSYASAQDSLHQRVANEFGVYPALYSADFLTGQTVPYRQQMIDEVARQWDEGNLVQIMFHVSPPQYTVAQEAEGGWGGDQAHETLPSPNRIYSYLYADQWDELMTYGTPLNESWKERMDEYARYLQQLEDRGVTVMLRPFHEMNQHVFWWGGRPGTDGSAGLYRMFHDYLEQDKGLSNIVWVWNVQDLPDDYGFADGDAKFDRYEGLDGGLAEYDANDWSSFSPGADYYDVLSVDFYDVEGYQPRHYEQAQQIAQRDGKPMMIGETFVFPTQDEVAAQPDWSLAMPWGARTWNYNTPQAMEEFYAHSIGAAGMPRFASRGDGGDAGPEIVDARVVGVVNPHGYEVSALAVRYSQELPASELDPAAFAVRADLDGPTPGTTSDGPRTVVRAVTSDVPDAAPGAGPSAGEWVVLELDTSDANAAGTFYEGTTQLYDLTDAYSVRQVGGVTLGDVTVAGGGAADASAVISPVVDEYTADRWDGPGDTFRYRLFTPEAVREDPATDELYPLVLTLHGTGETGTDNTAQLVGNQLSVAFADPARQGDDPAFVLSPQRAPDQDWLTPSGRQALVGMVEDMIDRYPVDPDRVYLTGLSRGSRASWPLLAENPDLFAGALLVAGGESADLTAQIEDLPVWVHHAIDDPTAPYGLTLTALDGLERAGAVVTRGEWAGNLPRDEASAEAQALWDEARAAGSEVLHTAYTPGTTGTPDRLAYPHSSWIPTYSNPVVLDWLFDQSRDAGAPAPEVEVDASARCLAGKAYVAVRATNAGDSAVDVTLTTPYGSRTFTGVAPGQNAYQSFAVRASSVPDGAATVTATGTSTGPHDEVVVEADYGAVTCG
;
A
#
# COMPACT_ATOMS: atom_id res chain seq x y z
N MET A 1 8.66 -39.55 -49.24
CA MET A 1 9.60 -38.67 -49.99
C MET A 1 9.91 -37.51 -49.04
N SER A 2 11.11 -36.97 -48.84
CA SER A 2 12.51 -37.29 -49.22
C SER A 2 13.41 -36.64 -48.13
N ARG A 3 14.22 -37.38 -47.35
CA ARG A 3 15.71 -37.42 -47.40
C ARG A 3 16.38 -36.03 -47.53
N ARG A 4 17.43 -35.61 -46.79
CA ARG A 4 18.49 -36.23 -45.91
C ARG A 4 19.35 -35.07 -45.30
N ARG A 5 20.29 -35.16 -44.34
CA ARG A 5 20.81 -36.16 -43.35
C ARG A 5 21.73 -35.41 -42.33
N PRO A 6 21.81 -35.77 -41.03
CA PRO A 6 22.84 -35.27 -40.11
C PRO A 6 24.15 -36.12 -40.13
N PRO A 7 25.25 -35.65 -39.49
CA PRO A 7 26.39 -36.48 -39.13
C PRO A 7 26.36 -36.91 -37.64
N ALA A 8 26.72 -38.18 -37.42
CA ALA A 8 27.31 -38.70 -36.18
C ALA A 8 28.72 -39.20 -36.58
N ALA A 9 29.65 -39.67 -35.75
CA ALA A 9 29.71 -39.97 -34.31
C ALA A 9 31.21 -40.08 -33.94
N LEU A 10 31.55 -40.18 -32.65
CA LEU A 10 32.65 -41.06 -32.21
C LEU A 10 32.47 -41.42 -30.73
N ALA A 11 32.82 -42.65 -30.36
CA ALA A 11 32.53 -43.20 -29.05
C ALA A 11 33.68 -44.09 -28.55
N ALA A 12 33.84 -44.09 -27.22
CA ALA A 12 34.40 -45.13 -26.36
C ALA A 12 35.82 -45.66 -26.62
N LEU A 13 36.69 -45.45 -25.64
CA LEU A 13 37.53 -46.53 -25.09
C LEU A 13 38.04 -46.18 -23.68
N ALA A 14 37.72 -47.04 -22.70
CA ALA A 14 38.25 -46.99 -21.34
C ALA A 14 38.71 -48.40 -20.94
N LEU A 15 39.93 -48.56 -20.41
CA LEU A 15 40.35 -49.77 -19.68
C LEU A 15 41.68 -49.58 -18.93
N LEU A 16 41.57 -49.47 -17.58
CA LEU A 16 42.43 -50.06 -16.54
C LEU A 16 43.97 -50.13 -16.70
N ALA A 17 44.67 -49.53 -15.73
CA ALA A 17 45.71 -50.25 -14.95
C ALA A 17 45.90 -49.62 -13.54
N THR A 18 45.65 -50.41 -12.50
CA THR A 18 45.89 -50.06 -11.08
C THR A 18 47.35 -50.29 -10.66
N ALA A 19 47.92 -49.40 -9.85
CA ALA A 19 49.07 -49.73 -8.99
C ALA A 19 49.01 -48.96 -7.66
N THR A 20 48.75 -49.69 -6.57
CA THR A 20 48.80 -49.20 -5.19
C THR A 20 50.23 -48.93 -4.73
N LEU A 21 50.46 -47.88 -3.93
CA LEU A 21 51.60 -47.83 -3.01
C LEU A 21 51.20 -47.14 -1.70
N THR A 22 51.54 -47.80 -0.60
CA THR A 22 51.12 -47.46 0.76
C THR A 22 52.28 -46.94 1.60
N ALA A 23 51.93 -46.08 2.58
CA ALA A 23 52.56 -45.94 3.89
C ALA A 23 53.82 -45.05 4.06
N ALA A 24 53.55 -43.92 4.74
CA ALA A 24 54.11 -43.54 6.06
C ALA A 24 55.49 -42.84 6.13
N PRO A 25 55.71 -41.97 7.16
CA PRO A 25 56.72 -40.91 7.12
C PRO A 25 58.04 -41.26 7.83
N ALA A 26 59.11 -40.51 7.50
CA ALA A 26 60.39 -40.60 8.19
C ALA A 26 61.11 -39.24 8.34
N HIS A 27 60.96 -38.66 9.53
CA HIS A 27 61.93 -37.89 10.32
C HIS A 27 63.10 -37.15 9.63
N ALA A 28 63.18 -35.86 9.99
CA ALA A 28 64.25 -34.90 9.79
C ALA A 28 65.70 -35.42 9.87
N ALA A 29 66.53 -34.87 8.98
CA ALA A 29 67.96 -34.66 9.18
C ALA A 29 68.34 -33.30 8.57
N ALA A 30 69.00 -32.44 9.34
CA ALA A 30 69.51 -31.15 8.87
C ALA A 30 70.91 -31.30 8.23
N PRO A 31 71.19 -30.54 7.16
CA PRO A 31 72.53 -30.05 6.83
C PRO A 31 72.55 -28.50 6.83
N ASP A 32 73.42 -27.83 7.59
CA ASP A 32 74.88 -27.64 7.38
C ASP A 32 75.16 -26.47 6.42
N ASP A 33 75.50 -25.31 7.00
CA ASP A 33 75.59 -24.00 6.33
C ASP A 33 76.76 -23.92 5.33
N GLY A 34 76.44 -23.93 4.04
CA GLY A 34 77.27 -23.36 2.97
C GLY A 34 76.62 -22.08 2.42
N PRO A 35 77.39 -21.10 1.92
CA PRO A 35 76.79 -19.91 1.31
C PRO A 35 75.99 -20.34 0.08
N ALA A 36 74.68 -20.10 0.11
CA ALA A 36 73.80 -20.41 -0.99
C ALA A 36 74.28 -19.71 -2.27
N ALA A 37 74.29 -20.43 -3.38
CA ALA A 37 74.19 -19.76 -4.67
C ALA A 37 72.84 -19.04 -4.68
N THR A 38 72.83 -17.76 -5.03
CA THR A 38 71.58 -17.03 -5.29
C THR A 38 70.82 -17.80 -6.36
N ALA A 39 69.64 -18.32 -6.00
CA ALA A 39 68.70 -18.83 -6.99
C ALA A 39 68.36 -17.67 -7.95
N GLU A 40 68.17 -17.96 -9.22
CA GLU A 40 67.61 -16.94 -10.11
C GLU A 40 66.15 -16.69 -9.71
N PRO A 41 65.68 -15.43 -9.68
CA PRO A 41 64.31 -15.12 -9.30
C PRO A 41 63.33 -15.84 -10.23
N ALA A 42 62.24 -16.31 -9.65
CA ALA A 42 61.19 -16.96 -10.40
C ALA A 42 60.44 -15.92 -11.25
N ARG A 43 60.21 -16.25 -12.52
CA ARG A 43 59.43 -15.41 -13.45
C ARG A 43 57.99 -15.91 -13.52
N LEU A 44 57.04 -14.99 -13.32
CA LEU A 44 55.62 -15.20 -13.60
C LEU A 44 55.19 -14.16 -14.63
N SER A 45 54.79 -14.60 -15.82
CA SER A 45 54.31 -13.65 -16.82
C SER A 45 52.94 -13.09 -16.42
N LEU A 46 52.85 -11.77 -16.39
CA LEU A 46 51.59 -11.06 -16.20
C LEU A 46 50.84 -10.99 -17.53
N ASP A 47 51.54 -10.62 -18.61
CA ASP A 47 50.99 -10.61 -19.98
C ASP A 47 52.10 -10.79 -21.05
N ASP A 48 51.96 -11.82 -21.87
CA ASP A 48 52.76 -12.09 -23.08
C ASP A 48 52.03 -11.64 -24.37
N PHE A 49 50.82 -11.11 -24.26
CA PHE A 49 49.92 -10.69 -25.33
C PHE A 49 49.55 -11.75 -26.40
N GLU A 50 50.02 -13.00 -26.31
CA GLU A 50 49.72 -14.05 -27.29
C GLU A 50 48.32 -14.66 -27.14
N GLY A 51 47.72 -14.51 -25.95
CA GLY A 51 46.39 -15.03 -25.64
C GLY A 51 45.21 -14.30 -26.31
N TYR A 52 45.43 -13.11 -26.89
CA TYR A 52 44.35 -12.26 -27.40
C TYR A 52 43.96 -12.59 -28.84
N ALA A 53 42.67 -12.84 -29.06
CA ALA A 53 42.14 -13.17 -30.38
C ALA A 53 42.10 -11.96 -31.36
N ASP A 54 41.92 -10.74 -30.83
CA ASP A 54 41.85 -9.48 -31.57
C ASP A 54 41.99 -8.25 -30.64
N ASP A 55 42.00 -7.05 -31.24
CA ASP A 55 42.01 -5.75 -30.55
C ASP A 55 40.85 -5.57 -29.55
N ALA A 56 39.72 -6.26 -29.74
CA ALA A 56 38.57 -6.13 -28.85
C ALA A 56 38.76 -6.95 -27.57
N ALA A 57 39.32 -8.16 -27.66
CA ALA A 57 39.71 -8.95 -26.50
C ALA A 57 40.80 -8.26 -25.66
N LEU A 58 41.84 -7.73 -26.32
CA LEU A 58 42.89 -6.94 -25.67
C LEU A 58 42.29 -5.66 -25.04
N GLY A 59 41.44 -4.95 -25.80
CA GLY A 59 40.82 -3.71 -25.37
C GLY A 59 39.80 -3.85 -24.23
N ALA A 60 39.20 -5.04 -24.07
CA ALA A 60 38.34 -5.39 -22.94
C ALA A 60 39.14 -5.72 -21.67
N THR A 61 40.35 -6.26 -21.81
CA THR A 61 41.22 -6.62 -20.67
C THR A 61 41.99 -5.41 -20.16
N TYR A 62 42.65 -4.66 -21.05
CA TYR A 62 43.23 -3.35 -20.73
C TYR A 62 42.17 -2.26 -20.94
N VAL A 63 41.37 -2.00 -19.92
CA VAL A 63 40.30 -0.99 -19.95
C VAL A 63 40.91 0.43 -19.98
N ARG A 64 40.32 1.34 -20.76
CA ARG A 64 40.76 2.75 -20.82
C ARG A 64 40.37 3.51 -19.56
N ASN A 65 41.32 4.24 -18.97
CA ASN A 65 41.00 5.25 -17.96
C ASN A 65 40.22 6.40 -18.62
N SER A 66 38.96 6.56 -18.22
CA SER A 66 38.01 7.54 -18.78
C SER A 66 38.42 8.99 -18.51
N ASN A 67 39.04 9.25 -17.36
CA ASN A 67 39.48 10.56 -16.87
C ASN A 67 40.77 11.05 -17.54
N GLY A 68 41.51 10.17 -18.21
CA GLY A 68 42.65 10.50 -19.09
C GLY A 68 42.18 11.01 -20.47
N GLY A 69 43.12 11.31 -21.37
CA GLY A 69 42.83 11.56 -22.77
C GLY A 69 42.40 10.29 -23.54
N ALA A 70 42.13 10.42 -24.84
CA ALA A 70 41.71 9.28 -25.64
C ALA A 70 42.89 8.34 -25.93
N SER A 71 42.68 7.02 -25.87
CA SER A 71 43.73 6.02 -26.05
C SER A 71 43.20 4.68 -26.58
N THR A 72 44.05 3.94 -27.30
CA THR A 72 43.75 2.61 -27.88
C THR A 72 44.80 1.59 -27.47
N ALA A 73 44.37 0.34 -27.27
CA ALA A 73 45.25 -0.83 -27.26
C ALA A 73 44.96 -1.62 -28.54
N THR A 74 46.01 -1.92 -29.32
CA THR A 74 45.90 -2.71 -30.56
C THR A 74 46.99 -3.76 -30.59
N LEU A 75 46.66 -4.95 -31.05
CA LEU A 75 47.59 -6.06 -31.17
C LEU A 75 48.43 -5.88 -32.44
N VAL A 76 49.75 -5.90 -32.31
CA VAL A 76 50.69 -5.76 -33.42
C VAL A 76 51.73 -6.87 -33.40
N ASP A 77 52.33 -7.19 -34.55
CA ASP A 77 53.54 -8.01 -34.58
C ASP A 77 54.59 -7.39 -33.64
N SER A 78 55.13 -8.19 -32.71
CA SER A 78 56.09 -7.71 -31.72
C SER A 78 57.31 -7.05 -32.40
N PRO A 79 57.71 -5.82 -32.00
CA PRO A 79 58.94 -5.20 -32.48
C PRO A 79 60.19 -5.70 -31.75
N PHE A 80 60.04 -6.61 -30.77
CA PHE A 80 61.08 -6.97 -29.81
C PHE A 80 61.88 -8.23 -30.22
N PRO A 81 63.11 -8.41 -29.69
CA PRO A 81 63.91 -9.60 -29.98
C PRO A 81 63.42 -10.79 -29.15
N ALA A 82 63.01 -11.88 -29.80
CA ALA A 82 62.61 -13.10 -29.10
C ALA A 82 63.74 -13.65 -28.21
N ASP A 83 63.47 -13.69 -26.89
CA ASP A 83 64.15 -14.46 -25.85
C ASP A 83 65.64 -14.81 -26.10
N GLY A 84 66.45 -13.75 -26.26
CA GLY A 84 67.91 -13.84 -26.22
C GLY A 84 68.61 -14.48 -27.43
N THR A 85 67.97 -14.66 -28.60
CA THR A 85 68.70 -15.05 -29.83
C THR A 85 68.32 -14.28 -31.11
N ASP A 86 69.33 -13.95 -31.93
CA ASP A 86 69.19 -13.28 -33.23
C ASP A 86 68.31 -14.08 -34.21
N GLY A 87 66.99 -13.83 -34.25
CA GLY A 87 66.14 -14.44 -35.27
C GLY A 87 64.64 -14.18 -35.15
N THR A 88 64.16 -13.18 -35.92
CA THR A 88 62.74 -12.90 -36.24
C THR A 88 61.78 -12.83 -35.05
N ALA A 89 61.26 -11.63 -34.78
CA ALA A 89 60.09 -11.48 -33.92
C ALA A 89 58.96 -12.40 -34.38
N THR A 90 58.57 -13.33 -33.51
CA THR A 90 57.44 -14.24 -33.69
C THR A 90 56.62 -14.17 -32.42
N GLY A 91 55.84 -13.11 -32.34
CA GLY A 91 54.95 -12.85 -31.22
C GLY A 91 54.11 -11.60 -31.42
N SER A 92 53.23 -11.34 -30.48
CA SER A 92 52.23 -10.28 -30.45
C SER A 92 52.58 -9.28 -29.35
N ALA A 93 52.42 -7.98 -29.59
CA ALA A 93 52.67 -6.95 -28.58
C ALA A 93 51.51 -5.96 -28.51
N MET A 94 51.31 -5.31 -27.35
CA MET A 94 50.35 -4.23 -27.23
C MET A 94 50.94 -2.91 -27.72
N ARG A 95 50.42 -2.41 -28.85
CA ARG A 95 50.56 -1.02 -29.26
C ARG A 95 49.57 -0.14 -28.49
N PHE A 96 50.10 0.80 -27.72
CA PHE A 96 49.36 1.82 -26.99
C PHE A 96 49.49 3.19 -27.66
N ASP A 97 48.46 3.60 -28.43
CA ASP A 97 48.35 4.98 -28.90
C ASP A 97 47.57 5.81 -27.90
N TYR A 98 48.04 7.04 -27.66
CA TYR A 98 47.44 7.94 -26.68
C TYR A 98 47.38 9.38 -27.18
N SER A 99 46.47 10.14 -26.59
CA SER A 99 46.33 11.59 -26.76
C SER A 99 46.11 12.24 -25.40
N PHE A 100 46.33 13.56 -25.30
CA PHE A 100 46.15 14.30 -24.05
C PHE A 100 44.90 15.17 -24.10
N THR A 101 44.06 15.05 -23.08
CA THR A 101 42.89 15.93 -22.86
C THR A 101 42.90 16.53 -21.46
N SER A 102 43.35 15.76 -20.47
CA SER A 102 43.45 16.11 -19.04
C SER A 102 44.90 16.08 -18.51
N GLY A 103 45.90 16.11 -19.39
CA GLY A 103 47.33 16.08 -19.03
C GLY A 103 47.94 14.68 -18.86
N TYR A 104 47.16 13.61 -18.98
CA TYR A 104 47.64 12.22 -18.99
C TYR A 104 46.75 11.32 -19.85
N SER A 105 47.17 10.08 -20.07
CA SER A 105 46.40 9.01 -20.71
C SER A 105 46.88 7.64 -20.21
N GLY A 106 46.00 6.65 -20.11
CA GLY A 106 46.41 5.30 -19.70
C GLY A 106 45.34 4.23 -19.86
N ARG A 107 45.74 2.98 -19.61
CA ARG A 107 44.87 1.80 -19.57
C ARG A 107 45.30 0.88 -18.42
N SER A 108 44.33 0.21 -17.82
CA SER A 108 44.51 -0.67 -16.66
C SER A 108 43.83 -2.01 -16.90
N ARG A 109 44.46 -3.10 -16.45
CA ARG A 109 43.82 -4.42 -16.35
C ARG A 109 43.68 -4.82 -14.89
N ALA A 110 42.59 -5.52 -14.58
CA ALA A 110 42.47 -6.23 -13.31
C ALA A 110 43.50 -7.36 -13.24
N VAL A 111 43.98 -7.65 -12.04
CA VAL A 111 44.87 -8.77 -11.72
C VAL A 111 44.47 -9.30 -10.34
N ASP A 112 44.77 -10.57 -10.06
CA ASP A 112 44.50 -11.21 -8.76
C ASP A 112 45.84 -11.60 -8.11
N GLY A 113 46.59 -10.58 -7.72
CA GLY A 113 48.03 -10.67 -7.49
C GLY A 113 48.42 -10.97 -6.04
N TYR A 114 48.47 -12.24 -5.67
CA TYR A 114 49.28 -12.68 -4.51
C TYR A 114 50.72 -12.88 -4.93
N TRP A 115 51.57 -11.88 -4.77
CA TRP A 115 52.97 -11.90 -5.18
C TRP A 115 53.93 -11.63 -4.00
N PRO A 116 53.88 -12.40 -2.90
CA PRO A 116 54.88 -12.30 -1.84
C PRO A 116 56.28 -12.54 -2.41
N GLY A 117 57.26 -11.74 -1.98
CA GLY A 117 58.62 -11.80 -2.54
C GLY A 117 58.75 -11.25 -3.96
N LEU A 118 57.78 -10.48 -4.48
CA LEU A 118 57.95 -9.70 -5.72
C LEU A 118 59.05 -8.66 -5.53
N GLN A 119 60.11 -8.78 -6.32
CA GLN A 119 61.30 -7.91 -6.31
C GLN A 119 61.23 -6.83 -7.39
N ALA A 120 60.68 -7.14 -8.58
CA ALA A 120 60.62 -6.21 -9.70
C ALA A 120 59.57 -6.63 -10.75
N LEU A 121 59.25 -5.72 -11.67
CA LEU A 121 58.60 -6.00 -12.94
C LEU A 121 59.64 -5.94 -14.07
N GLU A 122 59.60 -6.87 -15.03
CA GLU A 122 60.31 -6.72 -16.31
C GLU A 122 59.30 -6.47 -17.43
N LEU A 123 59.68 -5.67 -18.42
CA LEU A 123 58.95 -5.53 -19.68
C LEU A 123 59.84 -5.05 -20.81
N TRP A 124 59.44 -5.36 -22.04
CA TRP A 124 59.90 -4.64 -23.22
C TRP A 124 59.04 -3.41 -23.50
N ILE A 125 59.68 -2.33 -23.93
CA ILE A 125 59.02 -1.09 -24.34
C ILE A 125 59.73 -0.39 -25.51
N THR A 126 58.96 0.21 -26.42
CA THR A 126 59.43 1.25 -27.36
C THR A 126 58.78 2.57 -27.03
N ASN A 127 59.56 3.66 -27.01
CA ASN A 127 59.02 5.01 -26.82
C ASN A 127 58.93 5.76 -28.17
N GLY A 128 57.81 5.60 -28.87
CA GLY A 128 57.57 6.24 -30.17
C GLY A 128 57.35 7.76 -30.10
N THR A 129 57.32 8.38 -28.92
CA THR A 129 57.22 9.83 -28.75
C THR A 129 58.06 10.29 -27.54
N PRO A 130 59.41 10.29 -27.68
CA PRO A 130 60.32 10.51 -26.56
C PRO A 130 60.14 11.83 -25.83
N GLY A 131 60.43 11.82 -24.53
CA GLY A 131 60.33 12.99 -23.64
C GLY A 131 58.97 13.20 -22.97
N GLN A 132 57.99 12.32 -23.16
CA GLN A 132 56.84 12.21 -22.25
C GLN A 132 57.23 11.40 -20.99
N ASP A 133 56.37 11.38 -19.98
CA ASP A 133 56.58 10.65 -18.73
C ASP A 133 55.76 9.36 -18.75
N VAL A 134 56.41 8.23 -19.01
CA VAL A 134 55.77 6.90 -19.00
C VAL A 134 55.90 6.32 -17.61
N LEU A 135 54.80 5.83 -17.03
CA LEU A 135 54.81 5.20 -15.71
C LEU A 135 54.00 3.91 -15.70
N LEU A 136 54.44 2.99 -14.84
CA LEU A 136 53.66 1.83 -14.44
C LEU A 136 52.95 2.14 -13.13
N GLN A 137 51.76 1.60 -12.95
CA GLN A 137 51.02 1.70 -11.69
C GLN A 137 50.55 0.31 -11.27
N LEU A 138 50.79 -0.02 -10.02
CA LEU A 138 50.18 -1.16 -9.33
C LEU A 138 49.16 -0.61 -8.32
N SER A 139 48.04 -1.32 -8.16
CA SER A 139 47.05 -1.00 -7.13
C SER A 139 46.87 -2.20 -6.22
N ASP A 140 47.06 -2.02 -4.92
CA ASP A 140 46.75 -3.01 -3.88
C ASP A 140 45.45 -2.69 -3.13
N GLY A 141 44.61 -1.82 -3.72
CA GLY A 141 43.60 -1.03 -3.02
C GLY A 141 43.99 0.45 -2.91
N ALA A 142 45.29 0.75 -2.85
CA ALA A 142 45.85 2.09 -3.09
C ALA A 142 46.78 2.07 -4.32
N SER A 143 46.83 3.19 -5.07
CA SER A 143 47.68 3.29 -6.26
C SER A 143 49.14 3.65 -5.92
N TYR A 144 50.07 2.87 -6.45
CA TYR A 144 51.51 3.12 -6.38
C TYR A 144 52.07 3.26 -7.79
N GLU A 145 52.87 4.29 -8.04
CA GLU A 145 53.35 4.68 -9.36
C GLU A 145 54.88 4.60 -9.41
N ALA A 146 55.41 3.98 -10.46
CA ALA A 146 56.83 3.93 -10.80
C ALA A 146 57.03 4.64 -12.15
N HIS A 147 57.64 5.83 -12.10
CA HIS A 147 57.95 6.63 -13.28
C HIS A 147 59.16 6.07 -14.00
N LEU A 148 58.99 5.50 -15.20
CA LEU A 148 60.08 4.88 -15.95
C LEU A 148 61.22 5.87 -16.23
N ASN A 149 60.92 7.16 -16.37
CA ASN A 149 61.91 8.22 -16.53
C ASN A 149 62.91 8.34 -15.36
N ASP A 150 62.56 7.83 -14.18
CA ASP A 150 63.41 7.80 -12.98
C ASP A 150 64.00 6.40 -12.71
N VAL A 151 63.66 5.38 -13.50
CA VAL A 151 64.15 3.98 -13.35
C VAL A 151 65.52 3.81 -14.00
N ASP A 152 66.47 3.25 -13.23
CA ASP A 152 67.82 2.96 -13.70
C ASP A 152 67.80 1.95 -14.87
N GLY A 153 68.13 2.43 -16.08
CA GLY A 153 68.22 1.62 -17.29
C GLY A 153 67.30 2.06 -18.44
N PHE A 154 66.31 2.91 -18.16
CA PHE A 154 65.41 3.46 -19.19
C PHE A 154 65.93 4.80 -19.76
N ASP A 155 66.11 4.87 -21.09
CA ASP A 155 66.39 6.10 -21.81
C ASP A 155 65.09 6.68 -22.40
N ALA A 156 64.51 7.63 -21.68
CA ALA A 156 63.32 8.39 -22.07
C ALA A 156 63.48 9.22 -23.37
N THR A 157 64.70 9.33 -23.92
CA THR A 157 65.00 10.01 -25.18
C THR A 157 65.15 9.06 -26.39
N SER A 158 65.26 7.75 -26.15
CA SER A 158 65.42 6.74 -27.19
C SER A 158 64.08 6.27 -27.76
N THR A 159 64.04 6.06 -29.09
CA THR A 159 62.93 5.39 -29.79
C THR A 159 63.17 3.90 -30.03
N GLU A 160 64.37 3.41 -29.75
CA GLU A 160 64.73 2.00 -29.94
C GLU A 160 64.04 1.11 -28.89
N PRO A 161 63.89 -0.21 -29.14
CA PRO A 161 63.45 -1.18 -28.14
C PRO A 161 64.32 -1.20 -26.89
N GLN A 162 63.70 -1.22 -25.72
CA GLN A 162 64.35 -1.26 -24.41
C GLN A 162 63.71 -2.34 -23.54
N HIS A 163 64.54 -3.14 -22.87
CA HIS A 163 64.10 -4.07 -21.83
C HIS A 163 64.35 -3.40 -20.48
N VAL A 164 63.31 -3.26 -19.67
CA VAL A 164 63.32 -2.45 -18.45
C VAL A 164 62.94 -3.31 -17.27
N THR A 165 63.83 -3.39 -16.28
CA THR A 165 63.55 -3.96 -14.96
C THR A 165 63.18 -2.80 -14.03
N VAL A 166 61.96 -2.80 -13.48
CA VAL A 166 61.41 -1.79 -12.57
C VAL A 166 61.37 -2.38 -11.16
N PRO A 167 62.28 -1.98 -10.24
CA PRO A 167 62.30 -2.48 -8.86
C PRO A 167 61.00 -2.17 -8.12
N ILE A 168 60.57 -3.07 -7.24
CA ILE A 168 59.31 -2.90 -6.51
C ILE A 168 59.37 -1.68 -5.56
N GLU A 169 60.56 -1.33 -5.07
CA GLU A 169 60.77 -0.16 -4.24
C GLU A 169 60.55 1.17 -4.98
N ASP A 170 60.59 1.20 -6.33
CA ASP A 170 60.35 2.42 -7.11
C ASP A 170 58.86 2.73 -7.28
N PHE A 171 57.96 1.79 -6.95
CA PHE A 171 56.52 2.05 -6.85
C PHE A 171 56.21 2.84 -5.58
N ARG A 172 56.07 4.16 -5.71
CA ARG A 172 55.75 5.08 -4.59
C ARG A 172 54.25 5.32 -4.48
N PRO A 173 53.68 5.48 -3.27
CA PRO A 173 52.27 5.79 -3.13
C PRO A 173 51.93 7.09 -3.84
N LYS A 174 50.94 7.05 -4.73
CA LYS A 174 50.43 8.22 -5.46
C LYS A 174 49.96 9.34 -4.51
N SER A 175 49.45 8.95 -3.36
CA SER A 175 49.02 9.81 -2.25
C SER A 175 49.08 9.05 -0.93
N GLY A 176 49.39 9.74 0.16
CA GLY A 176 49.48 9.13 1.49
C GLY A 176 50.88 8.60 1.83
N THR A 177 50.95 7.68 2.81
CA THR A 177 52.22 7.15 3.38
C THR A 177 52.29 5.62 3.38
N GLY A 178 51.50 4.97 2.53
CA GLY A 178 51.47 3.50 2.39
C GLY A 178 52.76 2.91 1.79
N THR A 179 52.91 1.60 1.94
CA THR A 179 53.92 0.78 1.23
C THR A 179 53.16 -0.28 0.42
N LEU A 180 53.55 -0.48 -0.83
CA LEU A 180 52.89 -1.40 -1.75
C LEU A 180 52.88 -2.83 -1.17
N ARG A 181 51.70 -3.41 -0.98
CA ARG A 181 51.54 -4.81 -0.57
C ARG A 181 51.53 -5.69 -1.80
N THR A 182 52.62 -6.42 -2.04
CA THR A 182 52.74 -7.28 -3.22
C THR A 182 51.81 -8.51 -3.13
N SER A 183 51.35 -8.86 -1.93
CA SER A 183 50.36 -9.89 -1.63
C SER A 183 48.93 -9.34 -1.63
N GLY A 184 48.47 -8.75 -2.74
CA GLY A 184 47.12 -8.17 -2.81
C GLY A 184 46.90 -7.20 -3.97
N ILE A 185 47.63 -7.35 -5.08
CA ILE A 185 47.50 -6.44 -6.23
C ILE A 185 46.18 -6.72 -6.96
N ALA A 186 45.32 -5.71 -7.05
CA ALA A 186 44.03 -5.74 -7.74
C ALA A 186 44.10 -5.21 -9.20
N SER A 187 45.10 -4.40 -9.55
CA SER A 187 45.30 -3.95 -10.93
C SER A 187 46.73 -3.60 -11.30
N PHE A 188 47.08 -3.82 -12.56
CA PHE A 188 48.24 -3.25 -13.24
C PHE A 188 47.78 -2.22 -14.27
N ALA A 189 48.50 -1.11 -14.40
CA ALA A 189 48.18 -0.07 -15.37
C ALA A 189 49.42 0.58 -15.99
N LEU A 190 49.26 1.01 -17.25
CA LEU A 190 50.25 1.72 -18.04
C LEU A 190 49.72 3.12 -18.33
N TYR A 191 50.48 4.14 -17.94
CA TYR A 191 50.14 5.54 -18.13
C TYR A 191 51.24 6.31 -18.85
N VAL A 192 50.84 7.38 -19.53
CA VAL A 192 51.73 8.42 -20.03
C VAL A 192 51.19 9.78 -19.59
N ASN A 193 52.03 10.55 -18.91
CA ASN A 193 51.78 11.93 -18.49
C ASN A 193 52.39 12.91 -19.51
N GLN A 194 51.74 14.06 -19.67
CA GLN A 194 52.12 15.11 -20.60
C GLN A 194 53.24 15.98 -20.01
N VAL A 195 54.43 15.92 -20.61
CA VAL A 195 55.57 16.76 -20.21
C VAL A 195 55.59 18.07 -21.03
N ALA A 196 55.59 19.20 -20.33
CA ALA A 196 55.59 20.52 -20.95
C ALA A 196 56.86 20.76 -21.78
N GLY A 197 56.70 20.94 -23.10
CA GLY A 197 57.81 21.20 -24.03
C GLY A 197 58.29 19.98 -24.83
N ALA A 198 57.80 18.77 -24.52
CA ALA A 198 58.17 17.57 -25.25
C ALA A 198 57.62 17.54 -26.71
N PRO A 199 58.23 16.76 -27.62
CA PRO A 199 57.65 16.42 -28.93
C PRO A 199 56.27 15.76 -28.77
N GLY A 200 55.37 15.98 -29.75
CA GLY A 200 54.06 15.31 -29.75
C GLY A 200 53.09 15.81 -28.66
N GLN A 201 53.01 17.12 -28.40
CA GLN A 201 52.23 17.68 -27.28
C GLN A 201 50.72 17.33 -27.23
N SER A 202 50.15 16.72 -28.27
CA SER A 202 48.76 16.25 -28.29
C SER A 202 48.60 14.73 -28.12
N GLY A 203 49.68 13.94 -28.16
CA GLY A 203 49.63 12.48 -28.15
C GLY A 203 50.85 11.79 -28.77
N GLY A 204 50.88 10.46 -28.67
CA GLY A 204 51.99 9.62 -29.14
C GLY A 204 51.64 8.13 -29.18
N THR A 205 52.68 7.30 -29.30
CA THR A 205 52.58 5.84 -29.33
C THR A 205 53.71 5.23 -28.52
N ILE A 206 53.42 4.22 -27.70
CA ILE A 206 54.39 3.24 -27.19
C ILE A 206 53.94 1.84 -27.58
N VAL A 207 54.87 0.88 -27.62
CA VAL A 207 54.54 -0.55 -27.74
C VAL A 207 55.17 -1.25 -26.54
N VAL A 208 54.45 -2.18 -25.90
CA VAL A 208 54.93 -2.97 -24.76
C VAL A 208 54.69 -4.46 -24.99
N ASP A 209 55.54 -5.29 -24.41
CA ASP A 209 55.56 -6.75 -24.56
C ASP A 209 56.24 -7.42 -23.35
N GLU A 210 56.06 -8.74 -23.19
CA GLU A 210 56.63 -9.60 -22.13
C GLU A 210 56.60 -8.94 -20.74
N ILE A 211 55.40 -8.60 -20.23
CA ILE A 211 55.27 -8.01 -18.89
C ILE A 211 55.38 -9.12 -17.86
N ASP A 212 56.55 -9.24 -17.24
CA ASP A 212 56.93 -10.31 -16.31
C ASP A 212 57.09 -9.80 -14.87
N LEU A 213 56.82 -10.68 -13.91
CA LEU A 213 56.99 -10.46 -12.47
C LEU A 213 58.21 -11.25 -11.98
N LEU A 214 59.18 -10.58 -11.35
CA LEU A 214 60.34 -11.22 -10.73
C LEU A 214 60.09 -11.48 -9.24
N LEU A 215 59.99 -12.74 -8.86
CA LEU A 215 59.66 -13.17 -7.50
C LEU A 215 60.81 -13.95 -6.86
N ASP A 216 60.91 -13.94 -5.53
CA ASP A 216 61.79 -14.85 -4.78
C ASP A 216 61.40 -16.32 -4.99
N GLU A 217 60.09 -16.60 -5.02
CA GLU A 217 59.50 -17.92 -5.34
C GLU A 217 58.13 -17.75 -6.01
N LEU A 218 57.67 -18.74 -6.78
CA LEU A 218 56.33 -18.67 -7.38
C LEU A 218 55.25 -18.85 -6.30
N PRO A 219 54.26 -17.94 -6.22
CA PRO A 219 53.14 -18.08 -5.31
C PRO A 219 52.21 -19.21 -5.74
N GLU A 220 52.09 -20.25 -4.92
CA GLU A 220 51.07 -21.30 -5.10
C GLU A 220 49.77 -20.91 -4.40
N ALA A 221 48.65 -20.92 -5.13
CA ALA A 221 47.33 -20.73 -4.54
C ALA A 221 47.03 -21.86 -3.53
N PRO A 222 46.47 -21.55 -2.33
CA PRO A 222 46.26 -22.60 -1.33
C PRO A 222 45.19 -23.59 -1.77
N ALA A 223 45.45 -24.89 -1.56
CA ALA A 223 44.54 -25.94 -1.97
C ALA A 223 43.22 -25.92 -1.17
N VAL A 224 42.10 -25.81 -1.89
CA VAL A 224 40.74 -26.04 -1.38
C VAL A 224 40.32 -27.46 -1.74
N SER A 225 39.75 -28.22 -0.80
CA SER A 225 39.23 -29.55 -1.08
C SER A 225 38.09 -29.95 -0.15
N PHE A 226 37.17 -30.78 -0.66
CA PHE A 226 36.02 -31.29 0.07
C PHE A 226 36.23 -32.79 0.36
N PRO A 227 36.49 -33.20 1.62
CA PRO A 227 36.72 -34.62 1.97
C PRO A 227 35.47 -35.50 1.81
N GLN A 228 34.29 -34.88 1.76
CA GLN A 228 32.98 -35.48 1.52
C GLN A 228 32.25 -34.64 0.48
N THR A 229 31.55 -35.30 -0.45
CA THR A 229 30.68 -34.63 -1.45
C THR A 229 29.22 -34.69 -1.04
N ASP A 230 28.79 -35.72 -0.32
CA ASP A 230 27.50 -35.76 0.37
C ASP A 230 27.60 -34.89 1.65
N LEU A 231 26.99 -33.70 1.61
CA LEU A 231 26.95 -32.73 2.71
C LEU A 231 25.53 -32.66 3.30
N SER A 232 25.41 -32.35 4.58
CA SER A 232 24.12 -32.19 5.25
C SER A 232 24.18 -31.11 6.31
N THR A 233 23.21 -30.19 6.31
CA THR A 233 23.10 -29.12 7.30
C THR A 233 21.74 -29.10 7.99
N ASP A 234 21.77 -28.70 9.26
CA ASP A 234 20.67 -28.63 10.20
C ASP A 234 20.72 -27.23 10.82
N GLY A 235 19.99 -26.27 10.24
CA GLY A 235 19.96 -24.88 10.69
C GLY A 235 20.81 -23.87 9.90
N ALA A 236 21.74 -24.27 9.00
CA ALA A 236 22.45 -23.28 8.18
C ALA A 236 21.55 -22.69 7.09
N THR A 237 21.58 -21.37 6.94
CA THR A 237 20.73 -20.62 6.02
C THR A 237 21.27 -20.51 4.61
N ASN A 238 22.57 -20.71 4.40
CA ASN A 238 23.25 -20.43 3.13
C ASN A 238 24.39 -21.41 2.79
N LEU A 239 24.74 -21.46 1.51
CA LEU A 239 25.78 -22.34 0.99
C LEU A 239 27.17 -21.98 1.52
N LEU A 240 27.54 -20.71 1.65
CA LEU A 240 28.90 -20.34 2.07
C LEU A 240 29.25 -20.73 3.50
N THR A 241 28.29 -20.75 4.43
CA THR A 241 28.46 -21.38 5.74
C THR A 241 28.82 -22.86 5.58
N VAL A 242 28.02 -23.62 4.83
CA VAL A 242 28.24 -25.06 4.57
C VAL A 242 29.60 -25.32 3.90
N LEU A 243 30.02 -24.49 2.94
CA LEU A 243 31.32 -24.65 2.29
C LEU A 243 32.49 -24.41 3.27
N ASN A 244 32.41 -23.39 4.13
CA ASN A 244 33.45 -23.14 5.14
C ASN A 244 33.49 -24.21 6.25
N GLU A 245 32.34 -24.80 6.61
CA GLU A 245 32.27 -25.88 7.61
C GLU A 245 32.86 -27.20 7.10
N HIS A 246 32.73 -27.49 5.80
CA HIS A 246 33.09 -28.79 5.22
C HIS A 246 34.36 -28.80 4.36
N ALA A 247 34.87 -27.64 3.92
CA ALA A 247 36.14 -27.55 3.20
C ALA A 247 37.35 -27.81 4.11
N THR A 248 38.37 -28.48 3.58
CA THR A 248 39.71 -28.47 4.15
C THR A 248 40.46 -27.26 3.62
N LEU A 249 40.67 -26.27 4.49
CA LEU A 249 41.34 -24.99 4.20
C LEU A 249 42.66 -24.85 4.98
N PRO A 250 43.59 -23.99 4.54
CA PRO A 250 44.74 -23.56 5.34
C PRO A 250 44.33 -22.92 6.67
N ALA A 251 45.25 -22.90 7.65
CA ALA A 251 45.00 -22.29 8.95
C ALA A 251 44.67 -20.79 8.81
N GLY A 252 43.48 -20.39 9.30
CA GLY A 252 42.99 -19.01 9.25
C GLY A 252 42.38 -18.59 7.90
N ALA A 253 42.48 -19.41 6.86
CA ALA A 253 41.88 -19.13 5.55
C ALA A 253 40.37 -19.43 5.55
N ARG A 254 39.62 -18.70 4.72
CA ARG A 254 38.14 -18.80 4.61
C ARG A 254 37.65 -18.48 3.20
N ILE A 255 36.60 -19.19 2.77
CA ILE A 255 35.91 -18.90 1.50
C ILE A 255 35.00 -17.70 1.74
N VAL A 256 35.21 -16.62 0.99
CA VAL A 256 34.48 -15.34 1.15
C VAL A 256 33.41 -15.12 0.08
N GLN A 257 33.58 -15.71 -1.10
CA GLN A 257 32.59 -15.77 -2.17
C GLN A 257 32.72 -17.10 -2.93
N ALA A 258 31.65 -17.54 -3.60
CA ALA A 258 31.69 -18.71 -4.50
C ALA A 258 30.81 -18.52 -5.74
N MET A 259 31.10 -19.30 -6.78
CA MET A 259 30.34 -19.38 -8.04
C MET A 259 29.98 -20.85 -8.33
N TRP A 260 28.71 -21.13 -8.62
CA TRP A 260 28.19 -22.49 -8.78
C TRP A 260 26.97 -22.55 -9.70
N ALA A 261 26.71 -23.74 -10.24
CA ALA A 261 25.41 -24.10 -10.81
C ALA A 261 24.65 -25.05 -9.87
N SER A 262 23.32 -24.95 -9.84
CA SER A 262 22.42 -25.72 -9.00
C SER A 262 21.42 -26.52 -9.84
N ASP A 263 21.26 -27.82 -9.57
CA ASP A 263 20.30 -28.66 -10.29
C ASP A 263 18.84 -28.52 -9.80
N ASP A 264 18.62 -27.90 -8.63
CA ASP A 264 17.29 -27.54 -8.12
C ASP A 264 17.21 -26.07 -7.66
N GLN A 265 16.72 -25.24 -8.58
CA GLN A 265 16.47 -23.82 -8.39
C GLN A 265 15.42 -23.49 -7.32
N ALA A 266 14.62 -24.47 -6.86
CA ALA A 266 13.69 -24.27 -5.74
C ALA A 266 14.37 -24.37 -4.37
N VAL A 267 15.54 -25.01 -4.29
CA VAL A 267 16.35 -25.13 -3.07
C VAL A 267 17.45 -24.07 -3.03
N LEU A 268 18.16 -23.87 -4.14
CA LEU A 268 19.26 -22.89 -4.26
C LEU A 268 19.37 -22.41 -5.72
N HIS A 269 19.54 -21.11 -5.94
CA HIS A 269 19.76 -20.58 -7.30
C HIS A 269 21.19 -20.71 -7.78
N ASP A 270 21.38 -20.63 -9.09
CA ASP A 270 22.69 -20.46 -9.71
C ASP A 270 23.36 -19.16 -9.27
N ALA A 271 24.66 -19.22 -9.00
CA ALA A 271 25.53 -18.05 -8.88
C ALA A 271 26.39 -17.97 -10.14
N THR A 272 26.03 -17.11 -11.09
CA THR A 272 26.77 -16.92 -12.36
C THR A 272 28.01 -16.01 -12.23
N ARG A 273 28.37 -15.65 -11.00
CA ARG A 273 29.57 -14.90 -10.58
C ARG A 273 29.88 -15.26 -9.13
N PRO A 274 31.03 -14.85 -8.57
CA PRO A 274 31.28 -14.96 -7.13
C PRO A 274 30.26 -14.15 -6.31
N VAL A 275 29.53 -14.81 -5.40
CA VAL A 275 28.56 -14.17 -4.48
C VAL A 275 28.88 -14.52 -3.01
N PRO A 276 28.53 -13.66 -2.03
CA PRO A 276 29.05 -13.74 -0.66
C PRO A 276 28.25 -14.64 0.30
N LYS A 277 27.21 -15.35 -0.16
CA LYS A 277 26.31 -16.11 0.73
C LYS A 277 25.63 -17.32 0.06
N GLY A 278 24.63 -17.08 -0.79
CA GLY A 278 23.83 -18.14 -1.43
C GLY A 278 22.77 -18.73 -0.49
N ASP A 279 21.74 -17.95 -0.17
CA ASP A 279 20.66 -18.37 0.74
C ASP A 279 19.82 -19.53 0.17
N PHE A 280 19.59 -20.55 1.00
CA PHE A 280 18.68 -21.66 0.70
C PHE A 280 17.23 -21.19 0.75
N ARG A 281 16.38 -21.73 -0.13
CA ARG A 281 14.97 -21.35 -0.29
C ARG A 281 13.98 -22.40 0.21
N ALA A 282 14.38 -23.68 0.23
CA ALA A 282 13.58 -24.79 0.74
C ALA A 282 14.46 -25.86 1.42
N THR A 283 13.85 -26.70 2.26
CA THR A 283 14.47 -27.96 2.72
C THR A 283 14.46 -28.99 1.59
N GLY A 284 15.53 -29.77 1.45
CA GLY A 284 15.68 -30.75 0.36
C GLY A 284 17.13 -31.14 0.14
N THR A 285 17.39 -31.94 -0.91
CA THR A 285 18.75 -32.22 -1.39
C THR A 285 18.93 -31.55 -2.75
N VAL A 286 20.01 -30.80 -2.93
CA VAL A 286 20.37 -30.09 -4.16
C VAL A 286 21.79 -30.45 -4.59
N GLY A 287 21.98 -30.74 -5.88
CA GLY A 287 23.28 -30.93 -6.51
C GLY A 287 23.89 -29.58 -6.88
N VAL A 288 25.08 -29.30 -6.34
CA VAL A 288 25.83 -28.05 -6.53
C VAL A 288 27.12 -28.34 -7.28
N ASP A 289 27.19 -27.90 -8.54
CA ASP A 289 28.44 -27.89 -9.31
C ASP A 289 29.24 -26.63 -8.93
N LEU A 290 30.12 -26.76 -7.93
CA LEU A 290 30.99 -25.69 -7.46
C LEU A 290 32.13 -25.44 -8.46
N HIS A 291 32.14 -24.26 -9.07
CA HIS A 291 33.09 -23.89 -10.13
C HIS A 291 34.31 -23.17 -9.55
N GLU A 292 34.10 -22.00 -8.94
CA GLU A 292 35.13 -21.09 -8.43
C GLU A 292 34.84 -20.75 -6.96
N VAL A 293 35.88 -20.59 -6.14
CA VAL A 293 35.80 -19.92 -4.84
C VAL A 293 36.82 -18.79 -4.74
N ARG A 294 36.44 -17.73 -4.01
CA ARG A 294 37.36 -16.71 -3.53
C ARG A 294 37.81 -17.08 -2.13
N LEU A 295 39.08 -17.47 -2.01
CA LEU A 295 39.69 -17.91 -0.76
C LEU A 295 40.55 -16.78 -0.17
N PHE A 296 40.14 -16.23 0.97
CA PHE A 296 40.98 -15.33 1.75
C PHE A 296 41.98 -16.13 2.60
N ALA A 297 43.23 -15.68 2.66
CA ALA A 297 44.27 -16.13 3.58
C ALA A 297 44.84 -14.92 4.37
N PRO A 298 44.91 -14.97 5.71
CA PRO A 298 45.38 -13.85 6.52
C PRO A 298 46.90 -13.65 6.44
N ALA A 299 47.36 -12.44 6.77
CA ALA A 299 48.79 -12.12 6.88
C ALA A 299 49.44 -12.88 8.06
N PRO A 300 50.68 -13.41 7.93
CA PRO A 300 51.35 -14.14 9.01
C PRO A 300 51.62 -13.32 10.28
N ASP A 301 51.67 -11.99 10.17
CA ASP A 301 51.98 -11.02 11.21
C ASP A 301 50.81 -10.05 11.54
N GLY A 302 49.64 -10.28 10.94
CA GLY A 302 48.44 -9.46 11.10
C GLY A 302 48.41 -8.22 10.18
N GLY A 303 47.23 -7.62 10.06
CA GLY A 303 46.89 -6.59 9.07
C GLY A 303 46.16 -7.20 7.88
N VAL A 304 46.64 -6.91 6.67
CA VAL A 304 45.89 -7.21 5.43
C VAL A 304 46.39 -8.50 4.80
N GLY A 305 45.48 -9.46 4.69
CA GLY A 305 45.72 -10.72 4.01
C GLY A 305 45.54 -10.63 2.50
N THR A 306 45.28 -11.77 1.87
CA THR A 306 45.09 -11.85 0.42
C THR A 306 43.97 -12.80 0.07
N THR A 307 43.21 -12.46 -0.98
CA THR A 307 42.24 -13.36 -1.59
C THR A 307 42.80 -13.96 -2.87
N PHE A 308 42.46 -15.22 -3.12
CA PHE A 308 42.82 -15.99 -4.31
C PHE A 308 41.55 -16.47 -5.01
N THR A 309 41.54 -16.40 -6.33
CA THR A 309 40.61 -17.16 -7.18
C THR A 309 41.07 -18.61 -7.28
N VAL A 310 40.22 -19.57 -6.89
CA VAL A 310 40.53 -21.02 -6.94
C VAL A 310 39.44 -21.77 -7.70
N ASP A 311 39.82 -22.36 -8.83
CA ASP A 311 38.98 -23.33 -9.55
C ASP A 311 38.87 -24.64 -8.74
N VAL A 312 37.64 -25.03 -8.37
CA VAL A 312 37.37 -26.22 -7.54
C VAL A 312 36.81 -27.38 -8.37
N GLY A 313 35.96 -27.08 -9.36
CA GLY A 313 35.41 -28.06 -10.30
C GLY A 313 34.79 -29.31 -9.66
N THR A 314 34.09 -29.15 -8.53
CA THR A 314 33.61 -30.25 -7.67
C THR A 314 32.10 -30.24 -7.56
N HIS A 315 31.48 -31.42 -7.72
CA HIS A 315 30.05 -31.63 -7.47
C HIS A 315 29.81 -31.98 -6.00
N LEU A 316 28.83 -31.33 -5.37
CA LEU A 316 28.43 -31.53 -3.98
C LEU A 316 26.91 -31.82 -3.90
N ASP A 317 26.51 -32.90 -3.24
CA ASP A 317 25.12 -33.20 -2.92
C ASP A 317 24.81 -32.59 -1.54
N VAL A 318 24.15 -31.43 -1.49
CA VAL A 318 23.88 -30.68 -0.25
C VAL A 318 22.45 -30.93 0.24
N THR A 319 22.30 -31.53 1.42
CA THR A 319 20.99 -31.78 2.04
C THR A 319 20.69 -30.80 3.17
N VAL A 320 19.69 -29.94 2.98
CA VAL A 320 19.15 -29.01 3.99
C VAL A 320 18.02 -29.72 4.72
N THR A 321 18.25 -30.14 5.98
CA THR A 321 17.27 -30.92 6.77
C THR A 321 16.32 -30.06 7.60
N ASP A 322 16.82 -28.95 8.13
CA ASP A 322 16.05 -27.88 8.75
C ASP A 322 16.54 -26.53 8.20
N LEU A 323 15.60 -25.65 7.88
CA LEU A 323 15.86 -24.34 7.28
C LEU A 323 15.11 -23.28 8.09
N PRO A 324 15.81 -22.47 8.90
CA PRO A 324 15.17 -21.43 9.70
C PRO A 324 14.33 -20.48 8.85
N ALA A 325 13.19 -20.06 9.40
CA ALA A 325 12.34 -19.05 8.78
C ALA A 325 13.13 -17.75 8.52
N PRO A 326 12.81 -16.98 7.48
CA PRO A 326 13.34 -15.64 7.33
C PRO A 326 12.91 -14.75 8.50
N VAL A 327 13.74 -13.77 8.86
CA VAL A 327 13.49 -12.84 9.98
C VAL A 327 13.26 -11.42 9.48
N ASP A 328 12.52 -10.60 10.23
CA ASP A 328 12.48 -9.16 9.97
C ASP A 328 13.85 -8.50 10.26
N VAL A 329 14.13 -7.40 9.56
CA VAL A 329 15.38 -6.66 9.70
C VAL A 329 15.52 -6.02 11.09
N VAL A 330 14.45 -5.44 11.63
CA VAL A 330 14.45 -4.76 12.94
C VAL A 330 14.53 -5.79 14.06
N ASP A 331 13.76 -6.88 13.97
CA ASP A 331 13.82 -8.01 14.91
C ASP A 331 15.24 -8.59 15.00
N TYR A 332 15.94 -8.72 13.87
CA TYR A 332 17.32 -9.22 13.86
C TYR A 332 18.31 -8.21 14.47
N LEU A 333 18.14 -6.92 14.23
CA LEU A 333 18.97 -5.87 14.85
C LEU A 333 18.79 -5.86 16.39
N ASP A 334 17.56 -6.00 16.89
CA ASP A 334 17.28 -6.16 18.33
C ASP A 334 17.86 -7.48 18.89
N GLN A 335 17.75 -8.58 18.14
CA GLN A 335 18.31 -9.88 18.54
C GLN A 335 19.83 -9.82 18.77
N ILE A 336 20.57 -9.05 17.98
CA ILE A 336 22.04 -8.93 18.11
C ILE A 336 22.48 -7.82 19.08
N THR A 337 21.62 -6.85 19.41
CA THR A 337 21.91 -5.81 20.41
C THR A 337 22.40 -6.44 21.73
N GLY A 338 23.55 -5.96 22.21
CA GLY A 338 24.20 -6.48 23.42
C GLY A 338 25.05 -7.75 23.20
N THR A 339 25.06 -8.35 22.01
CA THR A 339 25.71 -9.65 21.75
C THR A 339 26.59 -9.71 20.50
N GLY A 340 26.40 -8.84 19.50
CA GLY A 340 27.20 -8.80 18.29
C GLY A 340 26.98 -7.52 17.48
N MET A 341 27.87 -7.27 16.52
CA MET A 341 27.85 -6.08 15.66
C MET A 341 28.01 -6.49 14.19
N LEU A 342 27.13 -5.98 13.32
CA LEU A 342 27.24 -6.13 11.89
C LEU A 342 28.36 -5.26 11.30
N SER A 343 29.09 -5.84 10.35
CA SER A 343 29.99 -5.11 9.46
C SER A 343 29.18 -4.42 8.35
N ALA A 344 29.58 -3.21 7.97
CA ALA A 344 28.92 -2.45 6.91
C ALA A 344 29.94 -1.68 6.09
N MET A 345 29.52 -1.12 4.95
CA MET A 345 30.33 -0.19 4.16
C MET A 345 29.42 0.76 3.35
N HIS A 346 29.64 2.07 3.50
CA HIS A 346 29.00 3.07 2.67
C HIS A 346 29.74 3.23 1.32
N HIS A 347 29.02 3.51 0.24
CA HIS A 347 29.57 3.64 -1.11
C HIS A 347 29.43 5.06 -1.66
N ASP A 348 30.50 5.87 -1.49
CA ASP A 348 30.61 7.28 -1.91
C ASP A 348 30.95 7.49 -3.40
N GLN A 349 30.66 6.49 -4.25
CA GLN A 349 31.00 6.46 -5.67
C GLN A 349 29.84 6.92 -6.57
N SER A 350 30.12 7.27 -7.83
CA SER A 350 29.12 7.84 -8.76
C SER A 350 28.21 6.84 -9.48
N TYR A 351 28.34 5.54 -9.25
CA TYR A 351 27.62 4.44 -9.93
C TYR A 351 27.79 4.37 -11.48
N ALA A 352 28.58 5.27 -12.06
CA ALA A 352 28.82 5.36 -13.51
C ALA A 352 29.67 4.22 -14.10
N SER A 353 30.53 3.60 -13.29
CA SER A 353 31.47 2.55 -13.75
C SER A 353 31.90 1.54 -12.68
N ALA A 354 31.43 1.69 -11.43
CA ALA A 354 31.71 0.76 -10.33
C ALA A 354 30.56 0.87 -9.32
N GLN A 355 30.11 -0.29 -8.82
CA GLN A 355 28.96 -0.42 -7.92
C GLN A 355 29.31 -1.18 -6.64
N ASP A 356 30.23 -2.15 -6.67
CA ASP A 356 30.57 -2.98 -5.49
C ASP A 356 32.01 -2.80 -4.96
N SER A 357 32.71 -1.73 -5.39
CA SER A 357 34.17 -1.62 -5.24
C SER A 357 34.71 -1.74 -3.80
N LEU A 358 34.02 -1.18 -2.81
CA LEU A 358 34.49 -1.14 -1.42
C LEU A 358 34.19 -2.42 -0.63
N HIS A 359 33.03 -3.06 -0.80
CA HIS A 359 32.77 -4.40 -0.24
C HIS A 359 33.79 -5.43 -0.76
N GLN A 360 34.04 -5.43 -2.08
CA GLN A 360 35.06 -6.29 -2.68
C GLN A 360 36.45 -6.00 -2.12
N ARG A 361 36.79 -4.73 -1.85
CA ARG A 361 38.05 -4.37 -1.20
C ARG A 361 38.14 -4.91 0.23
N VAL A 362 37.08 -4.82 1.04
CA VAL A 362 37.07 -5.40 2.40
C VAL A 362 37.17 -6.92 2.36
N ALA A 363 36.44 -7.59 1.46
CA ALA A 363 36.51 -9.04 1.28
C ALA A 363 37.93 -9.48 0.88
N ASN A 364 38.57 -8.75 -0.04
CA ASN A 364 39.92 -9.05 -0.50
C ASN A 364 40.99 -8.81 0.57
N GLU A 365 40.91 -7.69 1.31
CA GLU A 365 41.94 -7.27 2.28
C GLU A 365 41.79 -7.91 3.67
N PHE A 366 40.56 -8.16 4.13
CA PHE A 366 40.26 -8.61 5.50
C PHE A 366 39.47 -9.93 5.56
N GLY A 367 39.06 -10.47 4.42
CA GLY A 367 38.39 -11.76 4.35
C GLY A 367 36.96 -11.75 4.86
N VAL A 368 36.30 -10.59 4.87
CA VAL A 368 34.90 -10.44 5.28
C VAL A 368 34.20 -9.66 4.19
N TYR A 369 33.15 -10.23 3.59
CA TYR A 369 32.23 -9.44 2.79
C TYR A 369 31.27 -8.73 3.76
N PRO A 370 31.21 -7.38 3.79
CA PRO A 370 30.39 -6.67 4.76
C PRO A 370 28.91 -7.07 4.68
N ALA A 371 28.21 -7.01 5.82
CA ALA A 371 26.83 -7.47 5.93
C ALA A 371 25.80 -6.44 5.43
N LEU A 372 26.10 -5.14 5.54
CA LEU A 372 25.25 -4.06 5.03
C LEU A 372 25.92 -3.24 3.93
N TYR A 373 25.23 -3.16 2.80
CA TYR A 373 25.53 -2.27 1.69
C TYR A 373 24.76 -0.96 1.82
N SER A 374 25.44 0.18 1.92
CA SER A 374 24.80 1.49 1.90
C SER A 374 25.14 2.31 0.67
N ALA A 375 24.09 2.82 0.03
CA ALA A 375 24.15 3.84 -1.00
C ALA A 375 23.64 5.20 -0.47
N ASP A 376 23.81 6.23 -1.29
CA ASP A 376 23.16 7.55 -1.21
C ASP A 376 22.15 7.67 -2.36
N PHE A 377 21.04 8.37 -2.18
CA PHE A 377 20.08 8.72 -3.22
C PHE A 377 20.64 9.60 -4.35
N LEU A 378 21.89 10.07 -4.23
CA LEU A 378 22.67 10.78 -5.26
C LEU A 378 22.19 12.21 -5.55
N THR A 379 23.15 13.13 -5.73
CA THR A 379 22.91 14.57 -5.89
C THR A 379 23.78 15.20 -6.98
N GLY A 380 23.31 16.32 -7.54
CA GLY A 380 24.00 17.03 -8.61
C GLY A 380 24.41 16.14 -9.79
N GLN A 381 25.71 16.09 -10.09
CA GLN A 381 26.23 15.37 -11.25
C GLN A 381 26.02 13.84 -11.18
N THR A 382 25.64 13.26 -10.05
CA THR A 382 25.37 11.82 -9.91
C THR A 382 23.88 11.45 -10.03
N VAL A 383 22.95 12.41 -10.05
CA VAL A 383 21.50 12.19 -10.24
C VAL A 383 21.16 11.29 -11.44
N PRO A 384 21.83 11.40 -12.62
CA PRO A 384 21.55 10.51 -13.75
C PRO A 384 21.87 9.02 -13.53
N TYR A 385 22.51 8.66 -12.41
CA TYR A 385 22.87 7.28 -12.06
C TYR A 385 22.00 6.66 -10.95
N ARG A 386 20.88 7.32 -10.56
CA ARG A 386 19.94 6.81 -9.53
C ARG A 386 19.43 5.41 -9.86
N GLN A 387 19.12 5.11 -11.13
CA GLN A 387 18.69 3.76 -11.52
C GLN A 387 19.79 2.72 -11.28
N GLN A 388 21.04 3.00 -11.66
CA GLN A 388 22.17 2.09 -11.45
C GLN A 388 22.45 1.83 -9.96
N MET A 389 22.17 2.80 -9.10
CA MET A 389 22.22 2.64 -7.65
C MET A 389 21.09 1.72 -7.15
N ILE A 390 19.85 1.91 -7.62
CA ILE A 390 18.70 1.06 -7.26
C ILE A 390 18.86 -0.38 -7.77
N ASP A 391 19.36 -0.54 -9.00
CA ASP A 391 19.68 -1.84 -9.59
C ASP A 391 20.74 -2.58 -8.75
N GLU A 392 21.76 -1.86 -8.25
CA GLU A 392 22.79 -2.40 -7.35
C GLU A 392 22.23 -2.75 -5.96
N VAL A 393 21.42 -1.86 -5.36
CA VAL A 393 20.77 -2.10 -4.06
C VAL A 393 19.95 -3.39 -4.10
N ALA A 394 19.07 -3.54 -5.08
CA ALA A 394 18.28 -4.76 -5.20
C ALA A 394 19.14 -6.00 -5.48
N ARG A 395 20.23 -5.85 -6.22
CA ARG A 395 21.22 -6.91 -6.49
C ARG A 395 22.04 -7.31 -5.25
N GLN A 396 22.20 -6.42 -4.28
CA GLN A 396 22.86 -6.72 -3.00
C GLN A 396 21.89 -7.49 -2.07
N TRP A 397 20.62 -7.09 -2.05
CA TRP A 397 19.56 -7.84 -1.37
C TRP A 397 19.37 -9.26 -1.93
N ASP A 398 19.34 -9.42 -3.26
CA ASP A 398 19.26 -10.73 -3.93
C ASP A 398 20.43 -11.68 -3.56
N GLU A 399 21.58 -11.11 -3.16
CA GLU A 399 22.76 -11.86 -2.68
C GLU A 399 22.76 -12.09 -1.16
N GLY A 400 21.72 -11.62 -0.46
CA GLY A 400 21.45 -11.84 0.96
C GLY A 400 22.14 -10.85 1.91
N ASN A 401 22.52 -9.67 1.40
CA ASN A 401 23.02 -8.54 2.18
C ASN A 401 21.88 -7.62 2.65
N LEU A 402 22.06 -6.95 3.78
CA LEU A 402 21.19 -5.83 4.16
C LEU A 402 21.51 -4.62 3.29
N VAL A 403 20.51 -3.79 3.04
CA VAL A 403 20.65 -2.63 2.16
C VAL A 403 20.09 -1.36 2.79
N GLN A 404 20.86 -0.27 2.66
CA GLN A 404 20.50 1.05 3.16
C GLN A 404 20.63 2.12 2.07
N ILE A 405 19.70 3.07 2.04
CA ILE A 405 19.84 4.30 1.24
C ILE A 405 19.73 5.52 2.16
N MET A 406 20.79 6.33 2.18
CA MET A 406 20.81 7.63 2.85
C MET A 406 20.52 8.77 1.87
N PHE A 407 20.34 9.97 2.40
CA PHE A 407 19.86 11.13 1.64
C PHE A 407 20.74 12.36 1.84
N HIS A 408 21.64 12.61 0.89
CA HIS A 408 21.96 13.99 0.53
C HIS A 408 20.84 14.50 -0.39
N VAL A 409 20.31 15.71 -0.13
CA VAL A 409 19.11 16.21 -0.83
C VAL A 409 19.24 17.67 -1.25
N SER A 410 18.86 17.93 -2.50
CA SER A 410 18.73 19.27 -3.05
C SER A 410 17.63 20.08 -2.33
N PRO A 411 17.87 21.36 -1.93
CA PRO A 411 16.86 22.17 -1.25
C PRO A 411 15.54 22.29 -2.06
N PRO A 412 14.37 22.39 -1.39
CA PRO A 412 13.06 22.41 -2.04
C PRO A 412 12.82 23.62 -2.96
N GLN A 413 13.65 24.67 -2.85
CA GLN A 413 13.65 25.84 -3.74
C GLN A 413 13.94 25.49 -5.22
N TYR A 414 14.45 24.29 -5.47
CA TYR A 414 14.79 23.77 -6.79
C TYR A 414 13.85 22.63 -7.16
N THR A 415 13.38 22.61 -8.40
CA THR A 415 12.51 21.53 -8.92
C THR A 415 13.34 20.30 -9.30
N VAL A 416 12.68 19.14 -9.43
CA VAL A 416 13.32 17.89 -9.89
C VAL A 416 14.00 18.06 -11.26
N ALA A 417 13.40 18.86 -12.15
CA ALA A 417 13.98 19.15 -13.46
C ALA A 417 15.32 19.91 -13.38
N GLN A 418 15.46 20.85 -12.43
CA GLN A 418 16.70 21.60 -12.21
C GLN A 418 17.79 20.74 -11.56
N GLU A 419 17.40 19.82 -10.68
CA GLU A 419 18.29 18.82 -10.09
C GLU A 419 18.87 17.87 -11.16
N ALA A 420 18.04 17.42 -12.11
CA ALA A 420 18.44 16.55 -13.21
C ALA A 420 19.43 17.20 -14.21
N GLU A 421 19.53 18.53 -14.26
CA GLU A 421 20.57 19.24 -15.04
C GLU A 421 21.98 19.11 -14.42
N GLY A 422 22.08 18.58 -13.20
CA GLY A 422 23.31 18.15 -12.52
C GLY A 422 24.27 19.25 -12.07
N GLY A 423 24.10 20.50 -12.51
CA GLY A 423 25.02 21.61 -12.25
C GLY A 423 25.14 22.09 -10.79
N TRP A 424 24.46 21.43 -9.85
CA TRP A 424 24.06 21.99 -8.56
C TRP A 424 24.20 20.96 -7.42
N GLY A 425 24.64 21.38 -6.23
CA GLY A 425 24.62 20.53 -5.02
C GLY A 425 25.44 19.23 -5.06
N GLY A 426 26.76 19.31 -5.13
CA GLY A 426 27.67 18.19 -4.78
C GLY A 426 28.67 18.60 -3.69
N ASP A 427 29.21 17.63 -2.94
CA ASP A 427 29.97 17.89 -1.70
C ASP A 427 31.30 18.62 -1.85
N GLN A 428 31.95 18.53 -3.02
CA GLN A 428 33.34 18.97 -3.18
C GLN A 428 33.56 20.50 -3.16
N ALA A 429 32.59 21.30 -2.72
CA ALA A 429 32.59 22.75 -2.86
C ALA A 429 32.42 23.48 -1.50
N HIS A 430 33.49 23.48 -0.71
CA HIS A 430 33.61 24.11 0.62
C HIS A 430 33.01 25.53 0.75
N GLU A 431 32.25 25.72 1.84
CA GLU A 431 32.23 26.85 2.79
C GLU A 431 32.59 28.27 2.27
N THR A 432 32.04 28.67 1.12
CA THR A 432 32.18 30.05 0.60
C THR A 432 30.83 30.62 0.16
N LEU A 433 30.25 31.47 0.99
CA LEU A 433 29.03 32.23 0.69
C LEU A 433 29.30 33.38 -0.32
N PRO A 434 28.29 33.85 -1.08
CA PRO A 434 26.92 33.34 -1.18
C PRO A 434 26.68 32.69 -2.55
N SER A 435 26.26 31.43 -2.57
CA SER A 435 25.62 30.82 -3.74
C SER A 435 24.50 29.91 -3.25
N PRO A 436 23.22 30.15 -3.61
CA PRO A 436 22.08 29.45 -3.01
C PRO A 436 21.97 27.96 -3.37
N ASN A 437 22.82 27.46 -4.29
CA ASN A 437 22.60 26.22 -5.03
C ASN A 437 23.31 24.97 -4.45
N ARG A 438 23.26 24.73 -3.12
CA ARG A 438 24.00 23.63 -2.46
C ARG A 438 23.25 22.99 -1.27
N ILE A 439 23.60 21.74 -0.97
CA ILE A 439 23.11 20.97 0.19
C ILE A 439 23.45 21.70 1.51
N TYR A 440 24.67 22.22 1.62
CA TYR A 440 25.17 23.05 2.75
C TYR A 440 24.58 24.47 2.84
N SER A 441 23.41 24.71 2.25
CA SER A 441 22.66 25.97 2.34
C SER A 441 21.74 25.98 3.56
N TYR A 442 20.87 26.99 3.66
CA TYR A 442 19.83 27.04 4.67
C TYR A 442 18.55 27.64 4.08
N LEU A 443 17.42 27.28 4.67
CA LEU A 443 16.15 27.97 4.46
C LEU A 443 15.99 29.06 5.51
N TYR A 444 15.52 30.25 5.10
CA TYR A 444 15.04 31.27 6.04
C TYR A 444 13.77 30.80 6.74
N ALA A 445 13.38 31.45 7.84
CA ALA A 445 12.18 31.09 8.60
C ALA A 445 10.89 31.10 7.75
N ASP A 446 10.70 32.11 6.90
CA ASP A 446 9.55 32.21 5.98
C ASP A 446 9.52 31.08 4.94
N GLN A 447 10.68 30.67 4.44
CA GLN A 447 10.83 29.53 3.54
C GLN A 447 10.63 28.19 4.26
N TRP A 448 11.03 28.09 5.53
CA TRP A 448 10.75 26.91 6.33
C TRP A 448 9.24 26.77 6.60
N ASP A 449 8.58 27.86 6.99
CA ASP A 449 7.13 27.93 7.16
C ASP A 449 6.40 27.59 5.83
N GLU A 450 6.94 28.04 4.69
CA GLU A 450 6.41 27.67 3.37
C GLU A 450 6.52 26.16 3.13
N LEU A 451 7.71 25.57 3.29
CA LEU A 451 7.93 24.12 3.13
C LEU A 451 7.00 23.29 4.02
N MET A 452 6.86 23.68 5.28
CA MET A 452 6.08 22.95 6.28
C MET A 452 4.56 23.13 6.14
N THR A 453 4.09 24.05 5.29
CA THR A 453 2.67 24.30 5.06
C THR A 453 2.18 23.63 3.77
N TYR A 454 1.25 22.69 3.89
CA TYR A 454 0.68 22.00 2.72
C TYR A 454 0.03 22.96 1.70
N GLY A 455 0.30 22.73 0.41
CA GLY A 455 -0.31 23.50 -0.69
C GLY A 455 0.42 24.81 -1.04
N THR A 456 1.53 25.13 -0.40
CA THR A 456 2.39 26.25 -0.80
C THR A 456 3.31 25.88 -1.97
N PRO A 457 3.82 26.85 -2.75
CA PRO A 457 4.76 26.56 -3.84
C PRO A 457 5.98 25.74 -3.42
N LEU A 458 6.59 26.03 -2.26
CA LEU A 458 7.74 25.28 -1.78
C LEU A 458 7.39 23.86 -1.28
N ASN A 459 6.21 23.68 -0.67
CA ASN A 459 5.72 22.36 -0.27
C ASN A 459 5.38 21.49 -1.50
N GLU A 460 4.74 22.04 -2.53
CA GLU A 460 4.45 21.30 -3.76
C GLU A 460 5.75 20.95 -4.54
N SER A 461 6.73 21.86 -4.60
CA SER A 461 8.08 21.57 -5.14
C SER A 461 8.81 20.47 -4.33
N TRP A 462 8.56 20.39 -3.03
CA TRP A 462 9.05 19.29 -2.19
C TRP A 462 8.33 17.97 -2.49
N LYS A 463 7.00 17.96 -2.63
CA LYS A 463 6.20 16.78 -3.02
C LYS A 463 6.63 16.21 -4.38
N GLU A 464 6.84 17.05 -5.40
CA GLU A 464 7.36 16.60 -6.71
C GLU A 464 8.70 15.82 -6.58
N ARG A 465 9.54 16.18 -5.59
CA ARG A 465 10.78 15.45 -5.30
C ARG A 465 10.52 14.17 -4.52
N MET A 466 9.58 14.17 -3.57
CA MET A 466 9.17 12.95 -2.87
C MET A 466 8.56 11.92 -3.85
N ASP A 467 7.84 12.35 -4.88
CA ASP A 467 7.35 11.50 -5.98
C ASP A 467 8.50 10.81 -6.75
N GLU A 468 9.55 11.56 -7.11
CA GLU A 468 10.73 11.03 -7.80
C GLU A 468 11.43 9.96 -6.94
N TYR A 469 11.46 10.14 -5.62
CA TYR A 469 12.04 9.18 -4.67
C TYR A 469 11.15 7.94 -4.51
N ALA A 470 9.84 8.13 -4.30
CA ALA A 470 8.86 7.06 -4.17
C ALA A 470 8.89 6.10 -5.37
N ARG A 471 9.02 6.62 -6.60
CA ARG A 471 9.12 5.79 -7.83
C ARG A 471 10.31 4.80 -7.82
N TYR A 472 11.41 5.13 -7.16
CA TYR A 472 12.56 4.22 -7.05
C TYR A 472 12.40 3.26 -5.87
N LEU A 473 11.83 3.70 -4.76
CA LEU A 473 11.55 2.84 -3.60
C LEU A 473 10.49 1.78 -3.93
N GLN A 474 9.48 2.13 -4.75
CA GLN A 474 8.51 1.18 -5.31
C GLN A 474 9.20 0.06 -6.11
N GLN A 475 10.24 0.36 -6.89
CA GLN A 475 10.98 -0.68 -7.64
C GLN A 475 11.75 -1.66 -6.74
N LEU A 476 12.03 -1.26 -5.49
CA LEU A 476 12.59 -2.14 -4.47
C LEU A 476 11.46 -2.98 -3.83
N GLU A 477 10.32 -2.36 -3.52
CA GLU A 477 9.13 -3.05 -2.99
C GLU A 477 8.60 -4.11 -3.96
N ASP A 478 8.44 -3.77 -5.25
CA ASP A 478 8.02 -4.68 -6.33
C ASP A 478 8.95 -5.90 -6.52
N ARG A 479 10.13 -5.88 -5.88
CA ARG A 479 11.13 -6.97 -5.86
C ARG A 479 11.27 -7.64 -4.49
N GLY A 480 10.43 -7.30 -3.51
CA GLY A 480 10.50 -7.82 -2.14
C GLY A 480 11.76 -7.36 -1.38
N VAL A 481 12.36 -6.22 -1.75
CA VAL A 481 13.55 -5.67 -1.10
C VAL A 481 13.14 -4.78 0.07
N THR A 482 13.49 -5.18 1.29
CA THR A 482 13.36 -4.29 2.45
C THR A 482 14.56 -3.37 2.55
N VAL A 483 14.32 -2.06 2.56
CA VAL A 483 15.37 -1.04 2.51
C VAL A 483 15.40 -0.22 3.80
N MET A 484 16.58 -0.14 4.41
CA MET A 484 16.84 0.80 5.51
C MET A 484 16.95 2.21 4.93
N LEU A 485 15.99 3.08 5.24
CA LEU A 485 15.96 4.44 4.73
C LEU A 485 16.45 5.40 5.79
N ARG A 486 17.53 6.13 5.51
CA ARG A 486 18.13 7.12 6.43
C ARG A 486 18.01 8.55 5.88
N PRO A 487 16.79 9.11 5.86
CA PRO A 487 16.56 10.46 5.38
C PRO A 487 17.04 11.51 6.39
N PHE A 488 17.47 12.67 5.89
CA PHE A 488 17.83 13.83 6.71
C PHE A 488 18.85 13.51 7.83
N HIS A 489 19.86 12.70 7.51
CA HIS A 489 20.97 12.36 8.39
C HIS A 489 21.64 13.61 9.02
N GLU A 490 22.28 13.42 10.18
CA GLU A 490 22.93 14.46 10.97
C GLU A 490 22.04 15.69 11.27
N MET A 491 20.71 15.53 11.40
CA MET A 491 19.75 16.66 11.48
C MET A 491 19.94 17.62 12.67
N ASN A 492 20.67 17.22 13.71
CA ASN A 492 21.03 18.10 14.82
C ASN A 492 22.13 19.11 14.46
N GLN A 493 22.72 19.06 13.26
CA GLN A 493 23.67 20.06 12.78
C GLN A 493 23.00 21.09 11.85
N HIS A 494 23.54 22.31 11.77
CA HIS A 494 22.97 23.38 10.94
C HIS A 494 23.70 23.59 9.60
N VAL A 495 24.71 22.78 9.23
CA VAL A 495 25.35 22.95 7.91
C VAL A 495 24.40 22.62 6.77
N PHE A 496 23.57 21.58 6.96
CA PHE A 496 22.56 21.11 6.01
C PHE A 496 21.26 21.91 6.12
N TRP A 497 20.56 22.09 5.00
CA TRP A 497 19.35 22.92 4.95
C TRP A 497 18.18 22.38 5.77
N TRP A 498 18.14 21.07 6.03
CA TRP A 498 17.10 20.40 6.83
C TRP A 498 17.35 20.44 8.34
N GLY A 499 18.57 20.77 8.78
CA GLY A 499 19.02 20.55 10.15
C GLY A 499 19.03 21.79 11.05
N GLY A 500 19.36 21.58 12.32
CA GLY A 500 19.51 22.62 13.34
C GLY A 500 18.21 23.27 13.81
N ARG A 501 17.06 22.61 13.56
CA ARG A 501 15.73 23.10 13.93
C ARG A 501 15.06 22.13 14.93
N PRO A 502 15.24 22.32 16.25
CA PRO A 502 14.62 21.46 17.25
C PRO A 502 13.09 21.63 17.30
N GLY A 503 12.39 20.58 17.73
CA GLY A 503 10.94 20.54 17.90
C GLY A 503 10.18 19.98 16.70
N THR A 504 8.89 19.67 16.91
CA THR A 504 8.00 19.01 15.92
C THR A 504 7.69 19.86 14.69
N ASP A 505 7.89 21.18 14.76
CA ASP A 505 7.72 22.09 13.64
C ASP A 505 9.06 22.34 12.91
N GLY A 506 10.15 21.75 13.41
CA GLY A 506 11.50 21.78 12.87
C GLY A 506 11.89 20.50 12.13
N SER A 507 13.15 20.09 12.22
CA SER A 507 13.73 18.95 11.48
C SER A 507 12.96 17.64 11.71
N ALA A 508 12.45 17.42 12.92
CA ALA A 508 11.57 16.31 13.24
C ALA A 508 10.26 16.35 12.43
N GLY A 509 9.67 17.53 12.23
CA GLY A 509 8.48 17.72 11.41
C GLY A 509 8.70 17.40 9.94
N LEU A 510 9.85 17.79 9.38
CA LEU A 510 10.21 17.45 8.00
C LEU A 510 10.41 15.94 7.82
N TYR A 511 11.04 15.26 8.79
CA TYR A 511 11.15 13.81 8.82
C TYR A 511 9.77 13.15 8.81
N ARG A 512 8.86 13.60 9.70
CA ARG A 512 7.48 13.11 9.79
C ARG A 512 6.68 13.35 8.50
N MET A 513 6.83 14.51 7.86
CA MET A 513 6.21 14.78 6.56
C MET A 513 6.70 13.82 5.47
N PHE A 514 8.01 13.53 5.44
CA PHE A 514 8.58 12.59 4.46
C PHE A 514 8.14 11.14 4.73
N HIS A 515 8.09 10.75 6.01
CA HIS A 515 7.53 9.48 6.46
C HIS A 515 6.08 9.31 6.03
N ASP A 516 5.21 10.24 6.43
CA ASP A 516 3.79 10.15 6.15
C ASP A 516 3.49 10.26 4.64
N TYR A 517 4.31 10.99 3.88
CA TYR A 517 4.18 11.00 2.43
C TYR A 517 4.56 9.64 1.79
N LEU A 518 5.70 9.05 2.15
CA LEU A 518 6.14 7.78 1.55
C LEU A 518 5.26 6.60 1.99
N GLU A 519 4.93 6.51 3.27
CA GLU A 519 4.05 5.44 3.75
C GLU A 519 2.60 5.75 3.42
N GLN A 520 2.02 6.82 3.99
CA GLN A 520 0.57 7.08 3.98
C GLN A 520 0.05 7.53 2.61
N ASP A 521 0.75 8.45 1.94
CA ASP A 521 0.31 8.98 0.63
C ASP A 521 0.77 8.12 -0.57
N LYS A 522 1.87 7.36 -0.46
CA LYS A 522 2.40 6.52 -1.55
C LYS A 522 2.24 5.01 -1.39
N GLY A 523 1.90 4.54 -0.19
CA GLY A 523 1.62 3.11 0.04
C GLY A 523 2.85 2.24 0.31
N LEU A 524 4.06 2.81 0.35
CA LEU A 524 5.28 2.04 0.56
C LEU A 524 5.30 1.44 1.97
N SER A 525 5.62 0.14 2.04
CA SER A 525 5.61 -0.69 3.26
C SER A 525 6.96 -1.37 3.51
N ASN A 526 7.80 -1.48 2.48
CA ASN A 526 9.12 -2.12 2.51
C ASN A 526 10.23 -1.34 3.21
N ILE A 527 9.92 -0.24 3.90
CA ILE A 527 10.91 0.69 4.47
C ILE A 527 11.17 0.36 5.95
N VAL A 528 12.44 0.28 6.34
CA VAL A 528 12.89 0.34 7.75
C VAL A 528 13.38 1.77 8.01
N TRP A 529 12.71 2.50 8.89
CA TRP A 529 13.00 3.92 9.10
C TRP A 529 14.18 4.13 10.06
N VAL A 530 15.24 4.77 9.57
CA VAL A 530 16.42 5.10 10.35
C VAL A 530 16.39 6.59 10.71
N TRP A 531 16.28 6.92 12.00
CA TRP A 531 16.45 8.29 12.48
C TRP A 531 17.90 8.51 12.91
N ASN A 532 18.53 9.57 12.40
CA ASN A 532 19.96 9.75 12.54
C ASN A 532 20.38 11.16 13.02
N VAL A 533 21.35 11.17 13.94
CA VAL A 533 21.97 12.35 14.55
C VAL A 533 23.50 12.21 14.60
N GLN A 534 24.23 13.29 14.86
CA GLN A 534 25.69 13.36 14.89
C GLN A 534 26.25 13.65 16.29
N ASP A 535 27.45 13.14 16.59
CA ASP A 535 28.27 13.57 17.74
C ASP A 535 28.87 14.97 17.53
N LEU A 536 28.58 15.92 18.43
CA LEU A 536 28.91 17.34 18.23
C LEU A 536 29.51 18.00 19.48
N PRO A 537 30.32 19.08 19.32
CA PRO A 537 30.85 19.86 20.45
C PRO A 537 29.74 20.45 21.33
N ASP A 538 30.01 20.62 22.63
CA ASP A 538 29.09 21.24 23.61
C ASP A 538 28.67 22.68 23.22
N ASP A 539 29.45 23.39 22.40
CA ASP A 539 29.21 24.76 21.94
C ASP A 539 28.64 24.85 20.51
N TYR A 540 28.32 23.71 19.88
CA TYR A 540 27.75 23.67 18.54
C TYR A 540 26.28 24.10 18.53
N GLY A 541 25.93 25.05 17.65
CA GLY A 541 24.58 25.65 17.58
C GLY A 541 24.43 26.98 18.35
N PHE A 542 25.53 27.49 18.94
CA PHE A 542 25.59 28.78 19.61
C PHE A 542 26.57 29.73 18.90
N ALA A 543 26.25 31.03 18.82
CA ALA A 543 27.12 32.03 18.20
C ALA A 543 28.38 32.30 19.04
N ASP A 544 28.28 32.24 20.37
CA ASP A 544 29.40 32.36 21.30
C ASP A 544 30.21 31.02 21.43
N GLY A 545 30.59 30.41 20.30
CA GLY A 545 31.42 29.20 20.29
C GLY A 545 31.69 28.63 18.89
N ASP A 546 30.64 28.48 18.08
CA ASP A 546 30.75 27.87 16.75
C ASP A 546 30.82 28.90 15.61
N ALA A 547 32.01 29.01 15.00
CA ALA A 547 32.25 29.84 13.84
C ALA A 547 31.48 29.42 12.56
N LYS A 548 30.86 28.23 12.52
CA LYS A 548 29.91 27.87 11.44
C LYS A 548 28.52 28.48 11.67
N PHE A 549 28.12 28.65 12.93
CA PHE A 549 26.86 29.30 13.31
C PHE A 549 26.86 30.82 13.08
N ASP A 550 28.02 31.49 13.10
CA ASP A 550 28.21 32.92 12.73
C ASP A 550 27.46 33.34 11.45
N ARG A 551 27.22 32.40 10.51
CA ARG A 551 26.50 32.65 9.26
C ARG A 551 25.02 33.01 9.42
N TYR A 552 24.44 32.80 10.61
CA TYR A 552 23.05 33.11 10.95
C TYR A 552 22.89 34.35 11.83
N GLU A 553 23.95 34.76 12.56
CA GLU A 553 23.86 35.80 13.58
C GLU A 553 23.38 37.13 12.98
N GLY A 554 22.31 37.69 13.55
CA GLY A 554 21.77 38.98 13.13
C GLY A 554 21.07 39.01 11.77
N LEU A 555 20.83 37.86 11.13
CA LEU A 555 20.00 37.77 9.92
C LEU A 555 18.50 37.70 10.26
N ASP A 556 17.69 38.51 9.57
CA ASP A 556 16.24 38.42 9.65
C ASP A 556 15.76 37.10 9.03
N GLY A 557 14.97 36.32 9.78
CA GLY A 557 14.63 34.94 9.41
C GLY A 557 15.79 33.94 9.46
N GLY A 558 16.94 34.29 10.07
CA GLY A 558 18.06 33.36 10.33
C GLY A 558 17.71 32.26 11.34
N LEU A 559 18.62 31.28 11.50
CA LEU A 559 18.46 30.21 12.47
C LEU A 559 18.66 30.74 13.89
N ALA A 560 17.83 30.31 14.84
CA ALA A 560 17.97 30.63 16.25
C ALA A 560 19.01 29.71 16.91
N GLU A 561 19.68 30.17 17.97
CA GLU A 561 20.60 29.32 18.75
C GLU A 561 19.86 28.12 19.35
N TYR A 562 20.53 26.97 19.38
CA TYR A 562 19.96 25.71 19.84
C TYR A 562 21.06 24.79 20.40
N ASP A 563 20.68 23.83 21.24
CA ASP A 563 21.58 22.81 21.76
C ASP A 563 21.61 21.61 20.80
N ALA A 564 22.71 21.45 20.06
CA ALA A 564 22.88 20.34 19.12
C ALA A 564 23.10 18.97 19.81
N ASN A 565 23.40 18.95 21.11
CA ASN A 565 23.59 17.74 21.90
C ASN A 565 22.30 17.26 22.58
N ASP A 566 21.22 18.06 22.64
CA ASP A 566 19.88 17.59 23.01
C ASP A 566 19.23 16.83 21.84
N TRP A 567 19.68 15.60 21.60
CA TRP A 567 19.17 14.76 20.51
C TRP A 567 17.66 14.46 20.65
N SER A 568 17.12 14.47 21.87
CA SER A 568 15.69 14.28 22.09
C SER A 568 14.85 15.41 21.50
N SER A 569 15.38 16.63 21.40
CA SER A 569 14.72 17.76 20.74
C SER A 569 14.57 17.59 19.21
N PHE A 570 15.33 16.68 18.60
CA PHE A 570 15.28 16.36 17.17
C PHE A 570 14.52 15.07 16.86
N SER A 571 13.98 14.38 17.88
CA SER A 571 13.30 13.09 17.68
C SER A 571 11.97 13.25 16.93
N PRO A 572 11.70 12.45 15.87
CA PRO A 572 10.41 12.44 15.19
C PRO A 572 9.30 11.78 16.03
N GLY A 573 9.67 11.06 17.11
CA GLY A 573 8.77 10.26 17.95
C GLY A 573 8.87 8.76 17.64
N ALA A 574 8.58 7.92 18.64
CA ALA A 574 8.79 6.46 18.58
C ALA A 574 7.99 5.75 17.45
N ASP A 575 6.89 6.35 17.01
CA ASP A 575 6.02 5.82 15.95
C ASP A 575 6.56 6.11 14.53
N TYR A 576 7.63 6.91 14.41
CA TYR A 576 8.15 7.42 13.14
C TYR A 576 9.55 6.88 12.76
N TYR A 577 10.17 6.04 13.60
CA TYR A 577 11.45 5.44 13.28
C TYR A 577 11.59 4.04 13.89
N ASP A 578 12.33 3.17 13.22
CA ASP A 578 12.61 1.79 13.64
C ASP A 578 14.00 1.63 14.26
N VAL A 579 15.00 2.39 13.80
CA VAL A 579 16.38 2.28 14.25
C VAL A 579 16.95 3.65 14.60
N LEU A 580 17.51 3.80 15.80
CA LEU A 580 18.28 4.99 16.18
C LEU A 580 19.70 4.87 15.62
N SER A 581 20.20 5.93 15.00
CA SER A 581 21.50 5.95 14.34
C SER A 581 22.32 7.16 14.78
N VAL A 582 23.59 6.96 15.14
CA VAL A 582 24.49 8.06 15.55
C VAL A 582 25.78 8.02 14.72
N ASP A 583 26.17 9.18 14.19
CA ASP A 583 27.37 9.33 13.37
C ASP A 583 28.54 9.87 14.22
N PHE A 584 29.73 9.28 14.03
CA PHE A 584 30.92 9.49 14.86
C PHE A 584 32.17 9.81 14.04
N TYR A 585 32.58 11.09 14.02
CA TYR A 585 33.58 11.60 13.07
C TYR A 585 34.85 12.23 13.67
N ASP A 586 35.18 11.89 14.92
CA ASP A 586 36.40 12.32 15.66
C ASP A 586 36.32 13.76 16.24
N VAL A 587 35.15 14.14 16.78
CA VAL A 587 35.02 15.33 17.64
C VAL A 587 35.50 15.02 19.06
N GLU A 588 34.94 13.96 19.68
CA GLU A 588 35.42 13.44 20.98
C GLU A 588 35.64 11.91 21.00
N GLY A 589 35.32 11.21 19.91
CA GLY A 589 35.36 9.74 19.82
C GLY A 589 34.18 9.07 20.51
N TYR A 590 34.29 7.77 20.79
CA TYR A 590 33.26 6.95 21.44
C TYR A 590 33.09 7.27 22.94
N GLN A 591 32.79 8.52 23.29
CA GLN A 591 32.58 8.96 24.67
C GLN A 591 31.38 8.27 25.31
N PRO A 592 31.47 7.86 26.60
CA PRO A 592 30.34 7.28 27.32
C PRO A 592 29.07 8.16 27.30
N ARG A 593 29.20 9.50 27.27
CA ARG A 593 28.05 10.42 27.24
C ARG A 593 27.16 10.23 26.00
N HIS A 594 27.77 9.94 24.84
CA HIS A 594 27.06 9.74 23.58
C HIS A 594 26.31 8.41 23.60
N TYR A 595 26.98 7.34 24.03
CA TYR A 595 26.36 6.03 24.21
C TYR A 595 25.24 6.04 25.26
N GLU A 596 25.46 6.65 26.42
CA GLU A 596 24.44 6.77 27.48
C GLU A 596 23.21 7.55 26.99
N GLN A 597 23.37 8.58 26.14
CA GLN A 597 22.24 9.30 25.55
C GLN A 597 21.52 8.46 24.48
N ALA A 598 22.25 7.81 23.57
CA ALA A 598 21.66 6.93 22.56
C ALA A 598 20.87 5.79 23.22
N GLN A 599 21.48 5.12 24.19
CA GLN A 599 20.87 4.04 24.96
C GLN A 599 19.59 4.50 25.68
N GLN A 600 19.58 5.69 26.29
CA GLN A 600 18.38 6.23 26.95
C GLN A 600 17.23 6.48 25.98
N ILE A 601 17.52 6.95 24.76
CA ILE A 601 16.52 7.19 23.71
C ILE A 601 16.00 5.85 23.16
N ALA A 602 16.91 4.96 22.78
CA ALA A 602 16.62 3.61 22.28
C ALA A 602 15.78 2.79 23.27
N GLN A 603 16.14 2.76 24.56
CA GLN A 603 15.39 2.06 25.61
C GLN A 603 14.04 2.72 25.96
N ARG A 604 13.91 4.04 25.80
CA ARG A 604 12.64 4.75 25.99
C ARG A 604 11.61 4.35 24.93
N ASP A 605 12.07 4.23 23.68
CA ASP A 605 11.21 4.01 22.51
C ASP A 605 11.11 2.52 22.11
N GLY A 606 11.94 1.66 22.69
CA GLY A 606 11.96 0.21 22.41
C GLY A 606 12.55 -0.13 21.04
N LYS A 607 13.64 0.53 20.66
CA LYS A 607 14.24 0.47 19.32
C LYS A 607 15.73 0.06 19.39
N PRO A 608 16.27 -0.71 18.42
CA PRO A 608 17.71 -0.94 18.31
C PRO A 608 18.48 0.35 17.95
N MET A 609 19.79 0.34 18.22
CA MET A 609 20.70 1.46 17.95
C MET A 609 21.93 1.03 17.15
N MET A 610 22.43 1.90 16.26
CA MET A 610 23.62 1.66 15.43
C MET A 610 24.52 2.89 15.24
N ILE A 611 25.79 2.65 14.92
CA ILE A 611 26.73 3.67 14.45
C ILE A 611 26.47 3.86 12.95
N GLY A 612 25.82 4.97 12.62
CA GLY A 612 25.32 5.25 11.27
C GLY A 612 26.42 5.53 10.27
N GLU A 613 27.43 6.28 10.70
CA GLU A 613 28.61 6.64 9.92
C GLU A 613 29.81 6.80 10.86
N THR A 614 31.02 6.43 10.40
CA THR A 614 32.25 6.75 11.12
C THR A 614 33.48 6.84 10.21
N PHE A 615 34.49 7.61 10.65
CA PHE A 615 35.84 7.51 10.09
C PHE A 615 36.72 6.48 10.81
N VAL A 616 36.53 6.25 12.12
CA VAL A 616 37.42 5.42 12.95
C VAL A 616 36.59 4.31 13.59
N PHE A 617 36.92 3.05 13.28
CA PHE A 617 36.21 1.91 13.86
C PHE A 617 36.33 1.86 15.38
N PRO A 618 35.28 1.42 16.10
CA PRO A 618 35.38 1.20 17.54
C PRO A 618 36.35 0.05 17.81
N THR A 619 37.23 0.24 18.79
CA THR A 619 38.11 -0.82 19.29
C THR A 619 37.32 -1.90 20.03
N GLN A 620 37.88 -3.10 20.20
CA GLN A 620 37.21 -4.18 20.94
C GLN A 620 36.89 -3.81 22.40
N ASP A 621 37.72 -2.95 23.03
CA ASP A 621 37.45 -2.42 24.37
C ASP A 621 36.26 -1.44 24.37
N GLU A 622 36.06 -0.67 23.29
CA GLU A 622 34.90 0.25 23.13
C GLU A 622 33.62 -0.53 22.81
N VAL A 623 33.67 -1.52 21.91
CA VAL A 623 32.54 -2.43 21.64
C VAL A 623 32.10 -3.17 22.91
N ALA A 624 33.06 -3.66 23.70
CA ALA A 624 32.76 -4.31 24.98
C ALA A 624 32.21 -3.36 26.06
N ALA A 625 32.51 -2.05 25.97
CA ALA A 625 31.98 -1.02 26.86
C ALA A 625 30.62 -0.45 26.40
N GLN A 626 30.30 -0.58 25.11
CA GLN A 626 29.11 -0.04 24.46
C GLN A 626 28.38 -1.12 23.62
N PRO A 627 27.94 -2.22 24.24
CA PRO A 627 27.55 -3.43 23.52
C PRO A 627 26.23 -3.33 22.76
N ASP A 628 25.44 -2.27 22.95
CA ASP A 628 24.11 -2.16 22.32
C ASP A 628 24.15 -1.72 20.85
N TRP A 629 25.31 -1.27 20.36
CA TRP A 629 25.52 -0.91 18.96
C TRP A 629 25.46 -2.14 18.05
N SER A 630 24.33 -2.35 17.38
CA SER A 630 24.06 -3.51 16.51
C SER A 630 24.84 -3.51 15.19
N LEU A 631 25.36 -2.36 14.75
CA LEU A 631 26.08 -2.16 13.49
C LEU A 631 27.02 -0.96 13.59
N ALA A 632 28.13 -0.99 12.86
CA ALA A 632 28.96 0.20 12.61
C ALA A 632 29.37 0.33 11.15
N MET A 633 28.99 1.45 10.51
CA MET A 633 29.28 1.70 9.11
C MET A 633 30.37 2.75 8.90
N PRO A 634 31.47 2.42 8.20
CA PRO A 634 32.51 3.38 7.88
C PRO A 634 32.17 4.19 6.62
N TRP A 635 32.68 5.42 6.54
CA TRP A 635 32.41 6.33 5.43
C TRP A 635 33.34 6.12 4.20
N GLY A 636 32.89 5.27 3.28
CA GLY A 636 33.40 5.23 1.90
C GLY A 636 34.88 4.92 1.76
N ALA A 637 35.50 5.41 0.69
CA ALA A 637 36.94 5.22 0.47
C ALA A 637 37.83 5.86 1.57
N ARG A 638 37.27 6.74 2.42
CA ARG A 638 38.03 7.43 3.48
C ARG A 638 38.44 6.51 4.63
N THR A 639 37.78 5.36 4.83
CA THR A 639 38.09 4.40 5.90
C THR A 639 39.59 4.08 6.02
N TRP A 640 40.26 3.86 4.89
CA TRP A 640 41.70 3.53 4.82
C TRP A 640 42.63 4.72 5.11
N ASN A 641 42.12 5.96 5.20
CA ASN A 641 42.91 7.13 5.60
C ASN A 641 42.93 7.33 7.12
N TYR A 642 41.91 6.84 7.82
CA TYR A 642 41.70 7.06 9.26
C TYR A 642 42.01 5.82 10.11
N ASN A 643 41.91 4.61 9.55
CA ASN A 643 42.19 3.36 10.25
C ASN A 643 43.51 2.74 9.77
N THR A 644 44.22 2.08 10.68
CA THR A 644 45.35 1.21 10.30
C THR A 644 44.84 -0.13 9.75
N PRO A 645 45.62 -0.83 8.89
CA PRO A 645 45.33 -2.20 8.48
C PRO A 645 45.00 -3.14 9.64
N GLN A 646 45.71 -3.03 10.76
CA GLN A 646 45.51 -3.86 11.94
C GLN A 646 44.20 -3.54 12.67
N ALA A 647 43.81 -2.26 12.78
CA ALA A 647 42.53 -1.89 13.40
C ALA A 647 41.34 -2.37 12.55
N MET A 648 41.46 -2.30 11.21
CA MET A 648 40.44 -2.82 10.30
C MET A 648 40.36 -4.35 10.36
N GLU A 649 41.49 -5.07 10.38
CA GLU A 649 41.51 -6.52 10.58
C GLU A 649 40.85 -6.90 11.91
N GLU A 650 41.20 -6.23 13.01
CA GLU A 650 40.65 -6.50 14.34
C GLU A 650 39.13 -6.25 14.40
N PHE A 651 38.63 -5.17 13.77
CA PHE A 651 37.20 -4.91 13.66
C PHE A 651 36.47 -5.95 12.81
N TYR A 652 36.95 -6.23 11.58
CA TYR A 652 36.29 -7.17 10.68
C TYR A 652 36.35 -8.61 11.19
N ALA A 653 37.42 -9.02 11.88
CA ALA A 653 37.53 -10.36 12.45
C ALA A 653 36.53 -10.67 13.58
N HIS A 654 35.92 -9.64 14.19
CA HIS A 654 34.97 -9.77 15.31
C HIS A 654 33.54 -9.28 14.97
N SER A 655 33.30 -8.82 13.75
CA SER A 655 31.97 -8.40 13.28
C SER A 655 31.31 -9.46 12.38
N ILE A 656 29.99 -9.38 12.28
CA ILE A 656 29.18 -10.28 11.46
C ILE A 656 29.22 -9.79 10.02
N GLY A 657 29.70 -10.64 9.10
CA GLY A 657 29.66 -10.42 7.64
C GLY A 657 28.45 -11.11 6.98
N ALA A 658 28.30 -10.93 5.67
CA ALA A 658 27.18 -11.44 4.87
C ALA A 658 26.83 -12.92 5.13
N ALA A 659 27.82 -13.82 5.06
CA ALA A 659 27.66 -15.26 5.28
C ALA A 659 27.24 -15.63 6.72
N GLY A 660 27.37 -14.72 7.68
CA GLY A 660 26.95 -14.90 9.08
C GLY A 660 25.51 -14.45 9.36
N MET A 661 24.82 -13.83 8.40
CA MET A 661 23.46 -13.34 8.58
C MET A 661 22.39 -14.42 8.32
N PRO A 662 21.21 -14.30 8.96
CA PRO A 662 20.03 -15.08 8.60
C PRO A 662 19.51 -14.70 7.21
N ARG A 663 18.45 -15.37 6.76
CA ARG A 663 17.66 -14.92 5.60
C ARG A 663 16.70 -13.84 6.10
N PHE A 664 16.52 -12.77 5.35
CA PHE A 664 15.55 -11.72 5.70
C PHE A 664 14.21 -11.96 5.03
N ALA A 665 13.13 -11.63 5.75
CA ALA A 665 11.79 -11.55 5.18
C ALA A 665 11.64 -10.25 4.38
N SER A 666 10.82 -10.29 3.34
CA SER A 666 10.35 -9.10 2.65
C SER A 666 9.28 -8.42 3.51
N ARG A 667 9.63 -7.31 4.17
CA ARG A 667 8.67 -6.46 4.90
C ARG A 667 7.58 -5.98 3.92
N GLY A 668 6.32 -6.24 4.26
CA GLY A 668 5.15 -5.96 3.42
C GLY A 668 4.61 -7.17 2.63
N ASP A 669 5.45 -8.16 2.29
CA ASP A 669 5.05 -9.32 1.49
C ASP A 669 4.73 -10.54 2.39
N GLY A 670 3.47 -10.96 2.37
CA GLY A 670 2.89 -11.93 3.32
C GLY A 670 3.54 -13.31 3.37
N GLY A 671 4.31 -13.57 4.43
CA GLY A 671 4.61 -14.92 4.94
C GLY A 671 3.70 -15.27 6.12
N ASP A 672 2.66 -16.08 5.89
CA ASP A 672 1.58 -16.38 6.87
C ASP A 672 0.80 -15.12 7.32
N ALA A 673 0.54 -14.21 6.37
CA ALA A 673 -0.20 -12.98 6.59
C ALA A 673 -1.54 -13.18 7.31
N GLY A 674 -1.80 -12.29 8.27
CA GLY A 674 -3.11 -12.19 8.93
C GLY A 674 -4.20 -11.67 7.99
N PRO A 675 -5.37 -11.30 8.53
CA PRO A 675 -6.39 -10.62 7.74
C PRO A 675 -5.88 -9.30 7.16
N GLU A 676 -6.01 -9.11 5.85
CA GLU A 676 -5.57 -7.94 5.08
C GLU A 676 -6.75 -7.35 4.28
N ILE A 677 -6.75 -6.05 4.00
CA ILE A 677 -7.79 -5.41 3.17
C ILE A 677 -7.64 -5.86 1.70
N VAL A 678 -8.75 -6.26 1.07
CA VAL A 678 -8.78 -6.84 -0.31
C VAL A 678 -9.91 -6.31 -1.21
N ASP A 679 -10.85 -5.53 -0.68
CA ASP A 679 -11.93 -4.87 -1.42
C ASP A 679 -12.51 -3.73 -0.56
N ALA A 680 -13.11 -2.72 -1.18
CA ALA A 680 -13.91 -1.71 -0.50
C ALA A 680 -15.17 -1.40 -1.31
N ARG A 681 -16.28 -1.06 -0.64
CA ARG A 681 -17.56 -0.75 -1.30
C ARG A 681 -18.27 0.43 -0.65
N VAL A 682 -18.72 1.36 -1.47
CA VAL A 682 -19.52 2.51 -1.05
C VAL A 682 -20.91 2.03 -0.64
N VAL A 683 -21.39 2.44 0.53
CA VAL A 683 -22.77 2.19 0.97
C VAL A 683 -23.54 3.51 0.95
N GLY A 684 -24.40 3.66 -0.06
CA GLY A 684 -25.24 4.83 -0.27
C GLY A 684 -26.65 4.63 0.28
N VAL A 685 -27.22 5.67 0.88
CA VAL A 685 -28.58 5.68 1.42
C VAL A 685 -29.34 6.93 1.00
N VAL A 686 -30.66 6.81 0.83
CA VAL A 686 -31.54 7.93 0.49
C VAL A 686 -32.15 8.47 1.78
N ASN A 687 -31.41 9.38 2.40
CA ASN A 687 -31.82 10.12 3.59
C ASN A 687 -32.87 11.19 3.25
N PRO A 688 -33.53 11.81 4.25
CA PRO A 688 -34.51 12.87 4.02
C PRO A 688 -33.98 14.05 3.19
N HIS A 689 -32.66 14.25 3.14
CA HIS A 689 -32.00 15.33 2.40
C HIS A 689 -31.59 14.97 0.96
N GLY A 690 -31.63 13.68 0.59
CA GLY A 690 -31.16 13.17 -0.70
C GLY A 690 -30.30 11.92 -0.52
N TYR A 691 -29.61 11.54 -1.59
CA TYR A 691 -28.70 10.39 -1.59
C TYR A 691 -27.32 10.78 -1.06
N GLU A 692 -26.89 10.07 -0.02
CA GLU A 692 -25.67 10.33 0.76
C GLU A 692 -24.89 9.02 0.96
N VAL A 693 -23.57 9.09 0.96
CA VAL A 693 -22.70 7.96 1.32
C VAL A 693 -22.55 7.92 2.83
N SER A 694 -23.25 6.97 3.46
CA SER A 694 -23.32 6.80 4.92
C SER A 694 -22.33 5.81 5.48
N ALA A 695 -21.78 4.90 4.67
CA ALA A 695 -20.73 4.00 5.11
C ALA A 695 -19.79 3.58 3.96
N LEU A 696 -18.63 3.06 4.33
CA LEU A 696 -17.73 2.33 3.44
C LEU A 696 -17.49 0.93 4.03
N ALA A 697 -17.76 -0.10 3.25
CA ALA A 697 -17.62 -1.50 3.65
C ALA A 697 -16.29 -2.06 3.14
N VAL A 698 -15.39 -2.37 4.05
CA VAL A 698 -14.03 -2.83 3.77
C VAL A 698 -13.98 -4.35 3.93
N ARG A 699 -13.58 -5.09 2.90
CA ARG A 699 -13.44 -6.54 2.97
C ARG A 699 -12.03 -6.93 3.33
N TYR A 700 -11.90 -7.88 4.24
CA TYR A 700 -10.65 -8.51 4.61
C TYR A 700 -10.47 -9.88 3.93
N SER A 701 -9.22 -10.34 3.82
CA SER A 701 -8.83 -11.61 3.21
C SER A 701 -9.28 -12.85 4.01
N GLN A 702 -9.74 -12.65 5.25
CA GLN A 702 -10.14 -13.68 6.22
C GLN A 702 -11.32 -13.18 7.06
N GLU A 703 -12.12 -14.10 7.63
CA GLU A 703 -13.19 -13.75 8.58
C GLU A 703 -12.61 -13.13 9.87
N LEU A 704 -13.21 -12.01 10.31
CA LEU A 704 -12.88 -11.31 11.54
C LEU A 704 -13.88 -11.67 12.65
N PRO A 705 -13.46 -11.74 13.93
CA PRO A 705 -14.37 -11.95 15.05
C PRO A 705 -15.19 -10.68 15.36
N ALA A 706 -16.45 -10.87 15.79
CA ALA A 706 -17.39 -9.80 16.14
C ALA A 706 -16.79 -8.75 17.10
N SER A 707 -16.43 -7.59 16.56
CA SER A 707 -15.69 -6.52 17.25
C SER A 707 -16.16 -5.13 16.81
N GLU A 708 -16.15 -4.19 17.74
CA GLU A 708 -16.23 -2.74 17.46
C GLU A 708 -14.80 -2.18 17.51
N LEU A 709 -14.41 -1.45 16.48
CA LEU A 709 -13.04 -1.00 16.23
C LEU A 709 -12.90 0.51 16.49
N ASP A 710 -11.67 0.97 16.73
CA ASP A 710 -11.38 2.40 16.82
C ASP A 710 -11.57 3.06 15.44
N PRO A 711 -12.48 4.03 15.28
CA PRO A 711 -12.64 4.78 14.02
C PRO A 711 -11.35 5.46 13.56
N ALA A 712 -10.48 5.87 14.50
CA ALA A 712 -9.20 6.51 14.18
C ALA A 712 -8.17 5.57 13.54
N ALA A 713 -8.41 4.25 13.55
CA ALA A 713 -7.59 3.30 12.81
C ALA A 713 -7.83 3.33 11.28
N PHE A 714 -8.85 4.05 10.81
CA PHE A 714 -9.23 4.11 9.40
C PHE A 714 -9.28 5.56 8.89
N ALA A 715 -8.52 5.85 7.83
CA ALA A 715 -8.66 7.06 7.05
C ALA A 715 -9.48 6.75 5.79
N VAL A 716 -10.55 7.52 5.54
CA VAL A 716 -11.38 7.41 4.34
C VAL A 716 -11.31 8.73 3.56
N ARG A 717 -11.18 8.64 2.24
CA ARG A 717 -11.19 9.78 1.33
C ARG A 717 -12.30 9.63 0.30
N ALA A 718 -12.87 10.75 -0.13
CA ALA A 718 -13.74 10.84 -1.30
C ALA A 718 -13.18 11.88 -2.28
N ASP A 719 -13.07 11.51 -3.55
CA ASP A 719 -12.68 12.36 -4.67
C ASP A 719 -13.85 12.38 -5.67
N LEU A 720 -14.66 13.44 -5.58
CA LEU A 720 -15.97 13.51 -6.23
C LEU A 720 -15.92 14.45 -7.43
N ASP A 721 -15.55 13.91 -8.59
CA ASP A 721 -15.42 14.69 -9.82
C ASP A 721 -16.77 15.10 -10.42
N GLY A 722 -17.07 16.41 -10.36
CA GLY A 722 -18.22 17.00 -11.04
C GLY A 722 -17.86 17.62 -12.40
N PRO A 723 -18.79 17.69 -13.38
CA PRO A 723 -18.52 18.22 -14.72
C PRO A 723 -18.24 19.74 -14.74
N THR A 724 -18.43 20.44 -13.62
CA THR A 724 -18.13 21.87 -13.46
C THR A 724 -17.37 22.17 -12.15
N PRO A 725 -16.61 23.28 -12.06
CA PRO A 725 -15.85 23.62 -10.85
C PRO A 725 -16.67 23.90 -9.59
N GLY A 726 -18.00 23.99 -9.70
CA GLY A 726 -18.91 24.12 -8.54
C GLY A 726 -19.55 22.81 -8.11
N THR A 727 -19.17 21.69 -8.75
CA THR A 727 -19.71 20.35 -8.52
C THR A 727 -18.64 19.34 -8.12
N THR A 728 -17.35 19.69 -8.11
CA THR A 728 -16.28 18.84 -7.55
C THR A 728 -16.22 18.98 -6.03
N SER A 729 -16.02 17.88 -5.29
CA SER A 729 -16.08 17.87 -3.82
C SER A 729 -15.14 16.86 -3.17
N ASP A 730 -13.84 17.14 -3.23
CA ASP A 730 -12.79 16.22 -2.79
C ASP A 730 -12.37 16.47 -1.34
N GLY A 731 -12.03 15.40 -0.60
CA GLY A 731 -11.51 15.51 0.76
C GLY A 731 -11.62 14.25 1.61
N PRO A 732 -11.17 14.29 2.88
CA PRO A 732 -11.40 13.21 3.83
C PRO A 732 -12.89 13.04 4.13
N ARG A 733 -13.26 11.86 4.62
CA ARG A 733 -14.54 11.56 5.25
C ARG A 733 -14.33 11.22 6.72
N THR A 734 -15.22 11.69 7.58
CA THR A 734 -15.17 11.45 9.02
C THR A 734 -15.72 10.07 9.32
N VAL A 735 -14.88 9.11 9.73
CA VAL A 735 -15.36 7.83 10.25
C VAL A 735 -15.91 8.04 11.66
N VAL A 736 -17.22 7.83 11.86
CA VAL A 736 -17.87 8.00 13.16
C VAL A 736 -17.92 6.70 13.97
N ARG A 737 -17.85 5.55 13.28
CA ARG A 737 -17.91 4.22 13.90
C ARG A 737 -17.33 3.16 12.95
N ALA A 738 -16.71 2.12 13.50
CA ALA A 738 -16.20 0.99 12.75
C ALA A 738 -16.61 -0.32 13.43
N VAL A 739 -17.28 -1.23 12.71
CA VAL A 739 -17.74 -2.52 13.24
C VAL A 739 -17.48 -3.66 12.26
N THR A 740 -17.12 -4.84 12.75
CA THR A 740 -17.08 -6.05 11.90
C THR A 740 -18.49 -6.49 11.54
N SER A 741 -18.65 -7.09 10.36
CA SER A 741 -19.93 -7.51 9.80
C SER A 741 -19.82 -8.77 8.92
N ASP A 742 -20.90 -9.56 8.88
CA ASP A 742 -21.11 -10.65 7.92
C ASP A 742 -21.67 -10.16 6.57
N VAL A 743 -22.18 -8.93 6.51
CA VAL A 743 -22.72 -8.28 5.31
C VAL A 743 -22.07 -6.91 5.05
N PRO A 744 -21.85 -6.50 3.79
CA PRO A 744 -21.26 -5.21 3.47
C PRO A 744 -22.17 -4.01 3.78
N ASP A 745 -23.47 -4.22 3.89
CA ASP A 745 -24.51 -3.18 3.95
C ASP A 745 -25.27 -3.16 5.28
N ALA A 746 -24.58 -3.49 6.38
CA ALA A 746 -25.15 -3.41 7.72
C ALA A 746 -25.72 -2.02 8.02
N ALA A 747 -26.95 -1.98 8.55
CA ALA A 747 -27.64 -0.72 8.85
C ALA A 747 -26.88 0.12 9.89
N PRO A 748 -26.88 1.47 9.78
CA PRO A 748 -26.23 2.33 10.77
C PRO A 748 -26.68 2.04 12.20
N GLY A 749 -25.73 1.95 13.13
CA GLY A 749 -26.00 1.57 14.52
C GLY A 749 -26.14 0.06 14.78
N ALA A 750 -25.90 -0.81 13.78
CA ALA A 750 -25.88 -2.26 13.97
C ALA A 750 -24.84 -2.70 15.02
N GLY A 751 -25.12 -3.79 15.73
CA GLY A 751 -24.12 -4.46 16.58
C GLY A 751 -23.12 -5.25 15.73
N PRO A 752 -21.86 -5.40 16.17
CA PRO A 752 -20.86 -6.12 15.38
C PRO A 752 -21.19 -7.61 15.27
N SER A 753 -20.99 -8.18 14.08
CA SER A 753 -21.06 -9.62 13.79
C SER A 753 -19.72 -10.13 13.26
N ALA A 754 -19.51 -11.44 13.24
CA ALA A 754 -18.28 -12.04 12.74
C ALA A 754 -18.40 -12.31 11.23
N GLY A 755 -17.39 -11.93 10.46
CA GLY A 755 -17.42 -12.03 8.99
C GLY A 755 -16.24 -11.31 8.32
N GLU A 756 -16.20 -11.34 6.99
CA GLU A 756 -15.11 -10.74 6.19
C GLU A 756 -15.16 -9.20 6.10
N TRP A 757 -16.21 -8.53 6.62
CA TRP A 757 -16.40 -7.09 6.42
C TRP A 757 -16.09 -6.27 7.68
N VAL A 758 -15.57 -5.07 7.48
CA VAL A 758 -15.63 -3.95 8.44
C VAL A 758 -16.45 -2.83 7.81
N VAL A 759 -17.58 -2.49 8.42
CA VAL A 759 -18.43 -1.38 8.00
C VAL A 759 -17.98 -0.12 8.77
N LEU A 760 -17.44 0.84 8.01
CA LEU A 760 -17.05 2.16 8.49
C LEU A 760 -18.25 3.09 8.32
N GLU A 761 -19.00 3.38 9.38
CA GLU A 761 -20.04 4.41 9.35
C GLU A 761 -19.36 5.78 9.19
N LEU A 762 -19.81 6.56 8.21
CA LEU A 762 -19.25 7.87 7.86
C LEU A 762 -20.22 8.98 8.25
N ASP A 763 -19.70 10.13 8.66
CA ASP A 763 -20.53 11.28 8.99
C ASP A 763 -21.22 11.80 7.71
N THR A 764 -22.55 11.72 7.66
CA THR A 764 -23.32 12.39 6.60
C THR A 764 -23.28 13.91 6.78
N SER A 765 -22.73 14.41 7.90
CA SER A 765 -22.35 15.81 8.10
C SER A 765 -21.04 16.24 7.41
N ASP A 766 -20.37 15.39 6.64
CA ASP A 766 -19.28 15.86 5.77
C ASP A 766 -19.80 16.63 4.53
N ALA A 767 -19.00 17.55 3.98
CA ALA A 767 -19.38 18.33 2.79
C ALA A 767 -19.44 17.47 1.50
N ASN A 768 -18.54 16.48 1.44
CA ASN A 768 -18.40 15.44 0.41
C ASN A 768 -19.20 14.16 0.73
N ALA A 769 -20.21 14.24 1.61
CA ALA A 769 -21.10 13.11 1.88
C ALA A 769 -22.17 12.87 0.80
N ALA A 770 -22.47 13.87 -0.04
CA ALA A 770 -23.54 13.78 -1.03
C ALA A 770 -23.17 12.87 -2.21
N GLY A 771 -24.00 11.87 -2.52
CA GLY A 771 -23.88 11.02 -3.70
C GLY A 771 -24.53 11.61 -4.96
N THR A 772 -25.11 12.80 -4.87
CA THR A 772 -25.74 13.54 -5.99
C THR A 772 -25.39 15.02 -5.95
N PHE A 773 -25.44 15.66 -7.12
CA PHE A 773 -25.37 17.12 -7.27
C PHE A 773 -26.51 17.63 -8.17
N TYR A 774 -26.76 18.94 -8.15
CA TYR A 774 -27.87 19.54 -8.89
C TYR A 774 -27.41 20.53 -9.97
N GLU A 775 -27.61 20.18 -11.23
CA GLU A 775 -27.34 21.04 -12.39
C GLU A 775 -28.64 21.33 -13.18
N GLY A 776 -29.66 21.84 -12.48
CA GLY A 776 -31.01 22.04 -13.03
C GLY A 776 -31.85 20.76 -13.12
N THR A 777 -31.20 19.61 -12.97
CA THR A 777 -31.76 18.29 -12.63
C THR A 777 -30.79 17.60 -11.66
N THR A 778 -31.27 16.61 -10.92
CA THR A 778 -30.44 15.78 -10.03
C THR A 778 -29.56 14.87 -10.87
N GLN A 779 -28.25 14.95 -10.66
CA GLN A 779 -27.24 14.10 -11.28
C GLN A 779 -26.54 13.28 -10.18
N LEU A 780 -26.11 12.07 -10.51
CA LEU A 780 -25.31 11.24 -9.60
C LEU A 780 -23.82 11.53 -9.85
N TYR A 781 -23.02 11.46 -8.79
CA TYR A 781 -21.58 11.23 -8.97
C TYR A 781 -21.35 9.79 -9.47
N ASP A 782 -20.26 9.56 -10.21
CA ASP A 782 -19.71 8.21 -10.24
C ASP A 782 -19.06 7.98 -8.88
N LEU A 783 -19.56 6.99 -8.14
CA LEU A 783 -19.07 6.65 -6.81
C LEU A 783 -18.13 5.42 -6.86
N THR A 784 -17.97 4.82 -8.04
CA THR A 784 -16.98 3.78 -8.32
C THR A 784 -15.60 4.43 -8.40
N ASP A 785 -14.59 3.86 -7.75
CA ASP A 785 -13.22 4.37 -7.65
C ASP A 785 -13.08 5.78 -7.01
N ALA A 786 -14.18 6.47 -6.70
CA ALA A 786 -14.24 7.81 -6.10
C ALA A 786 -14.06 7.82 -4.57
N TYR A 787 -13.94 6.66 -3.95
CA TYR A 787 -13.72 6.48 -2.51
C TYR A 787 -12.53 5.56 -2.30
N SER A 788 -11.69 5.88 -1.31
CA SER A 788 -10.59 5.03 -0.89
C SER A 788 -10.49 4.96 0.63
N VAL A 789 -9.94 3.84 1.13
CA VAL A 789 -9.68 3.60 2.54
C VAL A 789 -8.25 3.17 2.76
N ARG A 790 -7.68 3.63 3.88
CA ARG A 790 -6.44 3.12 4.45
C ARG A 790 -6.63 2.81 5.93
N GLN A 791 -6.19 1.63 6.35
CA GLN A 791 -6.04 1.29 7.76
C GLN A 791 -4.72 1.91 8.27
N VAL A 792 -4.81 3.07 8.91
CA VAL A 792 -3.67 3.85 9.40
C VAL A 792 -3.21 3.46 10.81
N GLY A 793 -3.99 2.66 11.54
CA GLY A 793 -3.61 2.11 12.85
C GLY A 793 -3.73 0.59 12.89
N GLY A 794 -3.04 -0.06 13.83
CA GLY A 794 -3.27 -1.48 14.10
C GLY A 794 -4.64 -1.71 14.75
N VAL A 795 -5.42 -2.67 14.26
CA VAL A 795 -6.74 -3.01 14.83
C VAL A 795 -6.65 -4.30 15.63
N THR A 796 -7.22 -4.30 16.85
CA THR A 796 -7.26 -5.47 17.73
C THR A 796 -8.65 -6.09 17.74
N LEU A 797 -8.71 -7.37 17.41
CA LEU A 797 -9.90 -8.18 17.13
C LEU A 797 -9.92 -9.39 18.07
N GLY A 798 -10.22 -9.14 19.35
CA GLY A 798 -10.06 -10.14 20.41
C GLY A 798 -8.59 -10.45 20.68
N ASP A 799 -8.15 -11.68 20.37
CA ASP A 799 -6.74 -12.11 20.49
C ASP A 799 -5.93 -11.91 19.18
N VAL A 800 -6.55 -11.44 18.10
CA VAL A 800 -5.90 -11.18 16.80
C VAL A 800 -5.58 -9.69 16.67
N THR A 801 -4.35 -9.35 16.31
CA THR A 801 -3.96 -7.98 15.93
C THR A 801 -3.65 -7.96 14.44
N VAL A 802 -4.32 -7.07 13.71
CA VAL A 802 -3.99 -6.77 12.30
C VAL A 802 -3.18 -5.48 12.30
N ALA A 803 -2.00 -5.51 11.69
CA ALA A 803 -1.15 -4.32 11.54
C ALA A 803 -1.83 -3.26 10.66
N GLY A 804 -1.47 -1.99 10.84
CA GLY A 804 -1.81 -0.94 9.88
C GLY A 804 -1.10 -1.15 8.54
N GLY A 805 -1.56 -0.48 7.49
CA GLY A 805 -0.95 -0.50 6.15
C GLY A 805 -1.89 -0.91 5.03
N GLY A 806 -2.89 -1.76 5.31
CA GLY A 806 -3.88 -2.19 4.32
C GLY A 806 -4.67 -1.02 3.72
N ALA A 807 -4.90 -1.05 2.41
CA ALA A 807 -5.66 -0.03 1.69
C ALA A 807 -6.47 -0.63 0.54
N ALA A 808 -7.55 0.05 0.15
CA ALA A 808 -8.32 -0.29 -1.06
C ALA A 808 -9.09 0.93 -1.61
N ASP A 809 -9.20 0.99 -2.93
CA ASP A 809 -10.17 1.83 -3.63
C ASP A 809 -11.52 1.10 -3.72
N ALA A 810 -12.61 1.86 -3.76
CA ALA A 810 -13.96 1.32 -3.71
C ALA A 810 -14.41 0.77 -5.07
N SER A 811 -14.41 -0.56 -5.20
CA SER A 811 -14.68 -1.27 -6.45
C SER A 811 -16.16 -1.32 -6.86
N ALA A 812 -17.07 -1.01 -5.93
CA ALA A 812 -18.51 -1.10 -6.14
C ALA A 812 -19.30 -0.17 -5.20
N VAL A 813 -20.56 0.06 -5.58
CA VAL A 813 -21.56 0.83 -4.81
C VAL A 813 -22.72 -0.10 -4.46
N ILE A 814 -23.20 -0.02 -3.23
CA ILE A 814 -24.38 -0.73 -2.72
C ILE A 814 -25.38 0.32 -2.23
N SER A 815 -26.65 0.18 -2.58
CA SER A 815 -27.74 1.09 -2.21
C SER A 815 -28.96 0.29 -1.72
N PRO A 816 -29.00 -0.18 -0.46
CA PRO A 816 -29.82 -1.32 -0.04
C PRO A 816 -31.31 -1.25 -0.42
N VAL A 817 -31.97 -0.11 -0.22
CA VAL A 817 -33.39 0.07 -0.59
C VAL A 817 -33.59 0.35 -2.09
N VAL A 818 -32.59 0.93 -2.76
CA VAL A 818 -32.67 1.34 -4.17
C VAL A 818 -32.40 0.14 -5.09
N ASP A 819 -31.50 -0.76 -4.70
CA ASP A 819 -31.09 -1.94 -5.48
C ASP A 819 -32.18 -3.01 -5.55
N GLU A 820 -33.06 -3.06 -4.55
CA GLU A 820 -34.26 -3.90 -4.53
C GLU A 820 -35.32 -3.50 -5.58
N TYR A 821 -35.22 -2.31 -6.18
CA TYR A 821 -36.10 -1.95 -7.29
C TYR A 821 -35.64 -2.57 -8.60
N THR A 822 -36.53 -3.33 -9.25
CA THR A 822 -36.34 -3.79 -10.62
C THR A 822 -36.50 -2.63 -11.61
N ALA A 823 -35.66 -2.58 -12.66
CA ALA A 823 -35.77 -1.58 -13.73
C ALA A 823 -36.49 -2.15 -14.96
N ASP A 824 -37.48 -1.42 -15.47
CA ASP A 824 -38.24 -1.79 -16.67
C ASP A 824 -38.78 -0.54 -17.40
N ARG A 825 -39.62 -0.70 -18.43
CA ARG A 825 -40.15 0.39 -19.28
C ARG A 825 -41.58 0.12 -19.74
N TRP A 826 -42.41 1.16 -19.68
CA TRP A 826 -43.73 1.19 -20.29
C TRP A 826 -43.64 1.60 -21.77
N ASP A 827 -44.16 0.73 -22.64
CA ASP A 827 -44.31 0.96 -24.10
C ASP A 827 -45.77 0.79 -24.57
N GLY A 828 -46.74 0.91 -23.65
CA GLY A 828 -48.17 0.88 -23.92
C GLY A 828 -48.74 2.22 -24.43
N PRO A 829 -50.06 2.42 -24.38
CA PRO A 829 -50.69 3.69 -24.76
C PRO A 829 -50.18 4.89 -23.94
N GLY A 830 -50.06 6.05 -24.60
CA GLY A 830 -49.58 7.30 -23.97
C GLY A 830 -48.09 7.58 -24.21
N ASP A 831 -47.46 8.27 -23.26
CA ASP A 831 -46.01 8.49 -23.21
C ASP A 831 -45.27 7.21 -22.75
N THR A 832 -43.98 7.07 -23.07
CA THR A 832 -43.21 5.85 -22.73
C THR A 832 -42.24 6.07 -21.57
N PHE A 833 -42.66 5.73 -20.35
CA PHE A 833 -41.84 5.94 -19.16
C PHE A 833 -40.88 4.79 -18.90
N ARG A 834 -39.62 5.09 -18.56
CA ARG A 834 -38.81 4.13 -17.80
C ARG A 834 -39.38 4.06 -16.39
N TYR A 835 -39.32 2.93 -15.72
CA TYR A 835 -39.76 2.84 -14.34
C TYR A 835 -38.88 1.93 -13.50
N ARG A 836 -38.99 2.14 -12.20
CA ARG A 836 -38.46 1.27 -11.15
C ARG A 836 -39.65 0.67 -10.40
N LEU A 837 -39.62 -0.62 -10.10
CA LEU A 837 -40.67 -1.33 -9.37
C LEU A 837 -40.07 -2.09 -8.19
N PHE A 838 -40.46 -1.69 -6.98
CA PHE A 838 -40.28 -2.49 -5.78
C PHE A 838 -41.40 -3.54 -5.69
N THR A 839 -41.04 -4.78 -5.36
CA THR A 839 -41.98 -5.90 -5.19
C THR A 839 -41.83 -6.42 -3.75
N PRO A 840 -42.93 -6.56 -2.98
CA PRO A 840 -42.88 -7.11 -1.62
C PRO A 840 -42.14 -8.43 -1.55
N GLU A 841 -41.37 -8.64 -0.48
CA GLU A 841 -40.56 -9.85 -0.30
C GLU A 841 -41.40 -11.13 -0.42
N ALA A 842 -42.58 -11.18 0.21
CA ALA A 842 -43.51 -12.29 0.10
C ALA A 842 -43.89 -12.65 -1.36
N VAL A 843 -44.03 -11.67 -2.24
CA VAL A 843 -44.33 -11.87 -3.68
C VAL A 843 -43.08 -12.27 -4.46
N ARG A 844 -41.88 -11.80 -4.06
CA ARG A 844 -40.61 -12.24 -4.65
C ARG A 844 -40.34 -13.72 -4.31
N GLU A 845 -40.67 -14.15 -3.10
CA GLU A 845 -40.53 -15.54 -2.64
C GLU A 845 -41.61 -16.48 -3.21
N ASP A 846 -42.89 -16.06 -3.22
CA ASP A 846 -43.99 -16.80 -3.86
C ASP A 846 -44.75 -15.94 -4.88
N PRO A 847 -44.26 -15.89 -6.15
CA PRO A 847 -44.96 -15.22 -7.25
C PRO A 847 -46.31 -15.84 -7.63
N ALA A 848 -46.73 -16.94 -6.98
CA ALA A 848 -48.01 -17.60 -7.19
C ALA A 848 -48.97 -17.44 -5.99
N THR A 849 -48.67 -16.52 -5.06
CA THR A 849 -49.56 -16.18 -3.93
C THR A 849 -50.93 -15.66 -4.40
N ASP A 850 -51.98 -16.06 -3.68
CA ASP A 850 -53.34 -15.54 -3.83
C ASP A 850 -53.60 -14.31 -2.91
N GLU A 851 -52.62 -13.91 -2.06
CA GLU A 851 -52.72 -12.73 -1.18
C GLU A 851 -52.46 -11.44 -1.96
N LEU A 852 -53.30 -10.41 -1.77
CA LEU A 852 -53.23 -9.14 -2.51
C LEU A 852 -52.60 -8.01 -1.67
N TYR A 853 -51.68 -7.27 -2.27
CA TYR A 853 -50.92 -6.20 -1.63
C TYR A 853 -51.23 -4.82 -2.22
N PRO A 854 -51.16 -3.72 -1.45
CA PRO A 854 -51.33 -2.37 -1.99
C PRO A 854 -50.30 -2.01 -3.07
N LEU A 855 -50.64 -0.99 -3.86
CA LEU A 855 -49.74 -0.40 -4.87
C LEU A 855 -49.63 1.11 -4.68
N VAL A 856 -48.42 1.61 -4.48
CA VAL A 856 -48.10 3.05 -4.40
C VAL A 856 -47.52 3.52 -5.74
N LEU A 857 -48.24 4.39 -6.46
CA LEU A 857 -47.71 5.10 -7.63
C LEU A 857 -47.04 6.41 -7.17
N THR A 858 -45.73 6.55 -7.43
CA THR A 858 -44.92 7.68 -6.96
C THR A 858 -44.51 8.62 -8.11
N LEU A 859 -44.96 9.88 -8.09
CA LEU A 859 -44.68 10.86 -9.15
C LEU A 859 -43.66 11.92 -8.72
N HIS A 860 -42.45 11.83 -9.29
CA HIS A 860 -41.35 12.74 -8.97
C HIS A 860 -41.53 14.17 -9.51
N GLY A 861 -40.68 15.09 -9.03
CA GLY A 861 -40.72 16.50 -9.34
C GLY A 861 -40.04 16.87 -10.66
N THR A 862 -39.63 18.14 -10.77
CA THR A 862 -38.82 18.59 -11.92
C THR A 862 -37.36 18.16 -11.79
N GLY A 863 -36.83 18.06 -10.55
CA GLY A 863 -35.43 17.75 -10.29
C GLY A 863 -34.99 16.40 -10.85
N GLU A 864 -35.81 15.37 -10.67
CA GLU A 864 -35.48 13.99 -11.02
C GLU A 864 -35.78 13.64 -12.50
N THR A 865 -36.03 14.66 -13.33
CA THR A 865 -36.19 14.50 -14.79
C THR A 865 -34.91 13.94 -15.39
N GLY A 866 -34.97 12.78 -16.05
CA GLY A 866 -33.77 12.11 -16.54
C GLY A 866 -34.06 10.97 -17.49
N THR A 867 -33.02 10.20 -17.78
CA THR A 867 -33.13 8.95 -18.58
C THR A 867 -32.27 7.81 -18.03
N ASP A 868 -31.60 8.05 -16.92
CA ASP A 868 -30.80 7.15 -16.09
C ASP A 868 -31.64 6.03 -15.41
N ASN A 869 -32.94 6.29 -15.17
CA ASN A 869 -33.87 5.44 -14.41
C ASN A 869 -33.50 5.22 -12.93
N THR A 870 -32.76 6.16 -12.34
CA THR A 870 -32.24 6.12 -10.96
C THR A 870 -32.62 7.37 -10.17
N ALA A 871 -32.56 8.57 -10.77
CA ALA A 871 -32.76 9.86 -10.09
C ALA A 871 -34.12 9.95 -9.37
N GLN A 872 -35.16 9.28 -9.87
CA GLN A 872 -36.49 9.25 -9.23
C GLN A 872 -36.57 8.40 -7.95
N LEU A 873 -35.53 7.62 -7.64
CA LEU A 873 -35.36 6.91 -6.37
C LEU A 873 -34.42 7.65 -5.43
N VAL A 874 -33.36 8.27 -5.96
CA VAL A 874 -32.25 8.83 -5.16
C VAL A 874 -32.36 10.33 -4.85
N GLY A 875 -33.15 11.09 -5.62
CA GLY A 875 -33.24 12.55 -5.44
C GLY A 875 -33.91 12.99 -4.13
N ASN A 876 -34.75 12.14 -3.53
CA ASN A 876 -35.43 12.37 -2.24
C ASN A 876 -36.20 11.08 -1.83
N GLN A 877 -36.79 11.08 -0.64
CA GLN A 877 -37.44 9.89 -0.05
C GLN A 877 -38.80 9.48 -0.66
N LEU A 878 -39.33 10.18 -1.66
CA LEU A 878 -40.66 9.91 -2.26
C LEU A 878 -40.95 8.44 -2.54
N SER A 879 -39.96 7.71 -3.07
CA SER A 879 -40.11 6.31 -3.47
C SER A 879 -39.65 5.38 -2.35
N VAL A 880 -38.44 5.61 -1.82
CA VAL A 880 -37.82 4.74 -0.82
C VAL A 880 -38.56 4.69 0.52
N ALA A 881 -39.30 5.73 0.92
CA ALA A 881 -40.06 5.72 2.18
C ALA A 881 -41.17 4.65 2.22
N PHE A 882 -41.66 4.23 1.06
CA PHE A 882 -42.64 3.13 0.93
C PHE A 882 -41.97 1.76 0.80
N ALA A 883 -40.69 1.71 0.42
CA ALA A 883 -39.89 0.49 0.29
C ALA A 883 -38.95 0.25 1.49
N ASP A 884 -38.99 1.14 2.50
CA ASP A 884 -38.21 1.00 3.73
C ASP A 884 -38.51 -0.34 4.43
N PRO A 885 -37.50 -1.09 4.92
CA PRO A 885 -37.73 -2.41 5.52
C PRO A 885 -38.70 -2.41 6.71
N ALA A 886 -38.77 -1.33 7.51
CA ALA A 886 -39.75 -1.25 8.59
C ALA A 886 -41.17 -1.06 8.03
N ARG A 887 -41.35 -0.21 7.01
CA ARG A 887 -42.64 -0.06 6.32
C ARG A 887 -43.08 -1.37 5.67
N GLN A 888 -42.20 -2.06 4.96
CA GLN A 888 -42.56 -3.31 4.28
C GLN A 888 -42.80 -4.48 5.25
N GLY A 889 -42.25 -4.41 6.47
CA GLY A 889 -42.55 -5.36 7.54
C GLY A 889 -43.92 -5.17 8.20
N ASP A 890 -44.40 -3.92 8.29
CA ASP A 890 -45.72 -3.59 8.83
C ASP A 890 -46.83 -3.65 7.73
N ASP A 891 -46.59 -3.00 6.59
CA ASP A 891 -47.51 -2.89 5.43
C ASP A 891 -46.77 -3.23 4.10
N PRO A 892 -46.63 -4.52 3.75
CA PRO A 892 -45.98 -4.92 2.49
C PRO A 892 -46.76 -4.42 1.26
N ALA A 893 -46.09 -3.69 0.36
CA ALA A 893 -46.74 -3.07 -0.82
C ALA A 893 -45.78 -2.87 -2.02
N PHE A 894 -46.36 -2.89 -3.22
CA PHE A 894 -45.64 -2.54 -4.45
C PHE A 894 -45.39 -1.03 -4.50
N VAL A 895 -44.21 -0.62 -5.00
CA VAL A 895 -43.89 0.81 -5.23
C VAL A 895 -43.49 0.99 -6.68
N LEU A 896 -44.32 1.73 -7.43
CA LEU A 896 -44.15 1.99 -8.86
C LEU A 896 -43.66 3.42 -9.10
N SER A 897 -42.41 3.54 -9.54
CA SER A 897 -41.68 4.80 -9.67
C SER A 897 -41.26 5.08 -11.12
N PRO A 898 -42.16 5.62 -11.97
CA PRO A 898 -41.82 6.05 -13.32
C PRO A 898 -40.88 7.27 -13.33
N GLN A 899 -39.91 7.29 -14.24
CA GLN A 899 -39.08 8.45 -14.56
C GLN A 899 -39.58 9.16 -15.82
N ARG A 900 -39.72 10.49 -15.72
CA ARG A 900 -40.05 11.38 -16.83
C ARG A 900 -38.80 11.76 -17.63
N ALA A 901 -38.78 11.47 -18.92
CA ALA A 901 -37.78 12.03 -19.81
C ALA A 901 -38.00 13.55 -20.06
N PRO A 902 -36.96 14.30 -20.50
CA PRO A 902 -37.08 15.74 -20.76
C PRO A 902 -38.14 16.15 -21.80
N ASP A 903 -38.49 15.25 -22.73
CA ASP A 903 -39.49 15.45 -23.79
C ASP A 903 -40.90 14.95 -23.42
N GLN A 904 -41.08 14.41 -22.20
CA GLN A 904 -42.33 13.82 -21.71
C GLN A 904 -42.93 14.65 -20.58
N ASP A 905 -44.25 14.48 -20.34
CA ASP A 905 -44.95 15.31 -19.37
C ASP A 905 -46.18 14.64 -18.72
N TRP A 906 -46.10 14.41 -17.39
CA TRP A 906 -47.21 13.99 -16.52
C TRP A 906 -48.50 14.79 -16.74
N LEU A 907 -48.40 16.10 -17.07
CA LEU A 907 -49.55 17.00 -17.23
C LEU A 907 -50.21 16.89 -18.61
N THR A 908 -49.64 16.15 -19.56
CA THR A 908 -50.30 15.90 -20.84
C THR A 908 -51.32 14.76 -20.75
N PRO A 909 -52.35 14.75 -21.61
CA PRO A 909 -53.26 13.59 -21.71
C PRO A 909 -52.53 12.28 -22.06
N SER A 910 -51.41 12.39 -22.80
CA SER A 910 -50.57 11.24 -23.18
C SER A 910 -49.82 10.67 -21.97
N GLY A 911 -49.20 11.54 -21.16
CA GLY A 911 -48.59 11.17 -19.89
C GLY A 911 -49.58 10.55 -18.90
N ARG A 912 -50.76 11.15 -18.70
CA ARG A 912 -51.79 10.57 -17.81
C ARG A 912 -52.33 9.25 -18.31
N GLN A 913 -52.57 9.09 -19.62
CA GLN A 913 -53.00 7.82 -20.20
C GLN A 913 -51.97 6.70 -19.92
N ALA A 914 -50.68 7.00 -20.01
CA ALA A 914 -49.64 6.05 -19.67
C ALA A 914 -49.62 5.70 -18.18
N LEU A 915 -49.74 6.68 -17.28
CA LEU A 915 -49.79 6.43 -15.83
C LEU A 915 -50.97 5.52 -15.43
N VAL A 916 -52.16 5.75 -15.99
CA VAL A 916 -53.32 4.84 -15.78
C VAL A 916 -53.03 3.45 -16.32
N GLY A 917 -52.56 3.34 -17.57
CA GLY A 917 -52.27 2.06 -18.19
C GLY A 917 -51.18 1.26 -17.46
N MET A 918 -50.20 1.93 -16.85
CA MET A 918 -49.19 1.28 -16.01
C MET A 918 -49.79 0.72 -14.71
N VAL A 919 -50.72 1.43 -14.07
CA VAL A 919 -51.43 0.93 -12.87
C VAL A 919 -52.32 -0.26 -13.22
N GLU A 920 -53.11 -0.15 -14.30
CA GLU A 920 -53.94 -1.26 -14.80
C GLU A 920 -53.08 -2.50 -15.14
N ASP A 921 -51.92 -2.31 -15.77
CA ASP A 921 -50.96 -3.38 -16.08
C ASP A 921 -50.29 -3.98 -14.83
N MET A 922 -50.09 -3.21 -13.74
CA MET A 922 -49.66 -3.81 -12.46
C MET A 922 -50.75 -4.71 -11.88
N ILE A 923 -52.02 -4.25 -11.89
CA ILE A 923 -53.18 -5.01 -11.38
C ILE A 923 -53.41 -6.29 -12.19
N ASP A 924 -53.20 -6.26 -13.51
CA ASP A 924 -53.35 -7.43 -14.38
C ASP A 924 -52.18 -8.44 -14.26
N ARG A 925 -50.98 -8.00 -13.86
CA ARG A 925 -49.76 -8.84 -13.86
C ARG A 925 -49.28 -9.33 -12.50
N TYR A 926 -49.63 -8.64 -11.43
CA TYR A 926 -49.16 -8.92 -10.07
C TYR A 926 -50.34 -9.04 -9.10
N PRO A 927 -50.16 -9.66 -7.92
CA PRO A 927 -51.20 -9.72 -6.88
C PRO A 927 -51.37 -8.35 -6.17
N VAL A 928 -51.83 -7.35 -6.93
CA VAL A 928 -52.16 -6.02 -6.42
C VAL A 928 -53.63 -5.98 -6.00
N ASP A 929 -53.88 -5.36 -4.86
CA ASP A 929 -55.21 -5.06 -4.37
C ASP A 929 -55.80 -3.82 -5.09
N PRO A 930 -56.84 -3.98 -5.94
CA PRO A 930 -57.43 -2.88 -6.70
C PRO A 930 -58.21 -1.88 -5.82
N ASP A 931 -58.46 -2.22 -4.56
CA ASP A 931 -59.14 -1.37 -3.58
C ASP A 931 -58.16 -0.69 -2.61
N ARG A 932 -56.84 -0.92 -2.79
CA ARG A 932 -55.71 -0.25 -2.09
C ARG A 932 -54.61 0.20 -3.06
N VAL A 933 -55.02 0.95 -4.10
CA VAL A 933 -54.10 1.66 -5.01
C VAL A 933 -53.95 3.11 -4.56
N TYR A 934 -52.73 3.55 -4.27
CA TYR A 934 -52.42 4.87 -3.72
C TYR A 934 -51.64 5.73 -4.71
N LEU A 935 -51.87 7.04 -4.67
CA LEU A 935 -51.13 8.02 -5.46
C LEU A 935 -50.36 8.99 -4.56
N THR A 936 -49.06 9.13 -4.80
CA THR A 936 -48.23 10.12 -4.12
C THR A 936 -47.35 10.87 -5.09
N GLY A 937 -47.01 12.12 -4.77
CA GLY A 937 -46.13 12.91 -5.61
C GLY A 937 -45.76 14.26 -5.01
N LEU A 938 -44.65 14.81 -5.51
CA LEU A 938 -44.11 16.11 -5.07
C LEU A 938 -44.01 17.11 -6.23
N SER A 939 -44.20 18.39 -5.93
CA SER A 939 -44.02 19.50 -6.88
C SER A 939 -44.79 19.26 -8.19
N ARG A 940 -44.08 19.01 -9.30
CA ARG A 940 -44.65 18.68 -10.61
C ARG A 940 -45.50 17.41 -10.62
N GLY A 941 -45.12 16.38 -9.86
CA GLY A 941 -45.88 15.14 -9.70
C GLY A 941 -47.16 15.35 -8.90
N SER A 942 -47.10 16.08 -7.78
CA SER A 942 -48.28 16.51 -7.02
C SER A 942 -49.26 17.30 -7.89
N ARG A 943 -48.75 18.27 -8.67
CA ARG A 943 -49.58 19.05 -9.60
C ARG A 943 -50.25 18.18 -10.67
N ALA A 944 -49.57 17.15 -11.18
CA ALA A 944 -50.12 16.22 -12.17
C ALA A 944 -51.11 15.21 -11.57
N SER A 945 -51.03 14.97 -10.27
CA SER A 945 -51.93 14.06 -9.54
C SER A 945 -53.36 14.59 -9.53
N TRP A 946 -53.57 15.90 -9.32
CA TRP A 946 -54.92 16.50 -9.32
C TRP A 946 -55.79 16.18 -10.55
N PRO A 947 -55.35 16.43 -11.81
CA PRO A 947 -56.12 16.00 -12.98
C PRO A 947 -56.15 14.49 -13.19
N LEU A 948 -55.14 13.73 -12.71
CA LEU A 948 -55.13 12.26 -12.80
C LEU A 948 -56.23 11.64 -11.92
N LEU A 949 -56.36 12.10 -10.68
CA LEU A 949 -57.43 11.72 -9.74
C LEU A 949 -58.80 12.16 -10.29
N ALA A 950 -58.92 13.41 -10.74
CA ALA A 950 -60.18 13.94 -11.27
C ALA A 950 -60.68 13.24 -12.54
N GLU A 951 -59.78 12.70 -13.36
CA GLU A 951 -60.13 11.92 -14.56
C GLU A 951 -60.40 10.44 -14.25
N ASN A 952 -59.93 9.92 -13.10
CA ASN A 952 -59.99 8.51 -12.70
C ASN A 952 -60.33 8.36 -11.20
N PRO A 953 -61.46 8.90 -10.72
CA PRO A 953 -61.77 8.94 -9.29
C PRO A 953 -61.96 7.55 -8.68
N ASP A 954 -62.41 6.58 -9.49
CA ASP A 954 -62.60 5.19 -9.09
C ASP A 954 -61.31 4.34 -9.12
N LEU A 955 -60.14 4.90 -9.47
CA LEU A 955 -58.89 4.11 -9.59
C LEU A 955 -58.06 4.09 -8.30
N PHE A 956 -58.18 5.11 -7.46
CA PHE A 956 -57.31 5.31 -6.29
C PHE A 956 -58.11 5.25 -4.98
N ALA A 957 -57.54 4.65 -3.95
CA ALA A 957 -58.10 4.57 -2.60
C ALA A 957 -57.77 5.80 -1.75
N GLY A 958 -56.65 6.47 -2.02
CA GLY A 958 -56.24 7.70 -1.33
C GLY A 958 -55.02 8.33 -1.99
N ALA A 959 -54.75 9.60 -1.67
CA ALA A 959 -53.62 10.33 -2.21
C ALA A 959 -52.87 11.22 -1.20
N LEU A 960 -51.54 11.22 -1.29
CA LEU A 960 -50.63 12.05 -0.49
C LEU A 960 -49.90 13.05 -1.41
N LEU A 961 -50.26 14.33 -1.35
CA LEU A 961 -49.89 15.32 -2.36
C LEU A 961 -49.04 16.45 -1.77
N VAL A 962 -47.80 16.64 -2.25
CA VAL A 962 -46.82 17.54 -1.62
C VAL A 962 -46.35 18.67 -2.53
N ALA A 963 -46.25 19.90 -2.01
CA ALA A 963 -45.74 21.08 -2.73
C ALA A 963 -46.44 21.36 -4.08
N GLY A 964 -47.76 21.12 -4.18
CA GLY A 964 -48.48 21.21 -5.45
C GLY A 964 -49.99 21.45 -5.31
N GLY A 965 -50.61 21.86 -6.42
CA GLY A 965 -52.02 22.23 -6.48
C GLY A 965 -52.44 22.62 -7.89
N GLU A 966 -53.75 22.64 -8.13
CA GLU A 966 -54.36 22.98 -9.42
C GLU A 966 -55.64 23.81 -9.22
N SER A 967 -56.35 24.07 -10.32
CA SER A 967 -57.61 24.80 -10.36
C SER A 967 -58.74 24.08 -9.64
N ALA A 968 -59.54 24.87 -8.89
CA ALA A 968 -60.71 24.39 -8.14
C ALA A 968 -61.71 23.58 -8.99
N ASP A 969 -61.83 23.92 -10.28
CA ASP A 969 -62.80 23.31 -11.21
C ASP A 969 -62.57 21.80 -11.45
N LEU A 970 -61.37 21.28 -11.15
CA LEU A 970 -61.06 19.85 -11.30
C LEU A 970 -61.54 18.99 -10.12
N THR A 971 -61.73 19.60 -8.95
CA THR A 971 -61.85 18.86 -7.67
C THR A 971 -63.24 18.29 -7.39
N ALA A 972 -64.28 18.72 -8.11
CA ALA A 972 -65.66 18.28 -7.88
C ALA A 972 -65.94 16.80 -8.25
N GLN A 973 -64.97 16.09 -8.83
CA GLN A 973 -65.08 14.66 -9.14
C GLN A 973 -64.42 13.76 -8.07
N ILE A 974 -63.76 14.37 -7.07
CA ILE A 974 -62.97 13.68 -6.03
C ILE A 974 -63.33 14.21 -4.63
N GLU A 975 -64.59 14.60 -4.42
CA GLU A 975 -65.05 15.18 -3.15
C GLU A 975 -65.08 14.18 -1.98
N ASP A 976 -65.30 12.89 -2.28
CA ASP A 976 -65.30 11.77 -1.33
C ASP A 976 -63.96 11.01 -1.29
N LEU A 977 -62.94 11.44 -2.06
CA LEU A 977 -61.64 10.76 -2.11
C LEU A 977 -60.75 11.19 -0.92
N PRO A 978 -60.16 10.25 -0.16
CA PRO A 978 -59.19 10.59 0.87
C PRO A 978 -57.94 11.27 0.29
N VAL A 979 -57.64 12.50 0.72
CA VAL A 979 -56.47 13.27 0.25
C VAL A 979 -55.82 14.04 1.40
N TRP A 980 -54.55 13.77 1.69
CA TRP A 980 -53.73 14.58 2.58
C TRP A 980 -52.75 15.44 1.76
N VAL A 981 -52.86 16.76 1.88
CA VAL A 981 -52.02 17.71 1.14
C VAL A 981 -51.01 18.39 2.08
N HIS A 982 -49.73 18.40 1.72
CA HIS A 982 -48.66 19.04 2.51
C HIS A 982 -47.98 20.16 1.71
N HIS A 983 -47.72 21.32 2.34
CA HIS A 983 -47.06 22.45 1.68
C HIS A 983 -46.40 23.41 2.67
N ALA A 984 -45.24 23.96 2.32
CA ALA A 984 -44.68 25.12 3.03
C ALA A 984 -45.40 26.43 2.66
N ILE A 985 -45.69 27.27 3.64
CA ILE A 985 -46.39 28.56 3.43
C ILE A 985 -45.55 29.53 2.57
N ASP A 986 -44.23 29.43 2.64
CA ASP A 986 -43.24 30.29 1.97
C ASP A 986 -42.56 29.64 0.75
N ASP A 987 -43.14 28.57 0.19
CA ASP A 987 -42.65 27.94 -1.05
C ASP A 987 -42.53 28.97 -2.20
N PRO A 988 -41.31 29.25 -2.71
CA PRO A 988 -41.08 30.24 -3.76
C PRO A 988 -41.25 29.67 -5.18
N THR A 989 -41.42 28.35 -5.31
CA THR A 989 -41.31 27.60 -6.58
C THR A 989 -42.66 27.08 -7.03
N ALA A 990 -43.39 26.43 -6.12
CA ALA A 990 -44.81 26.11 -6.28
C ALA A 990 -45.59 27.01 -5.31
N PRO A 991 -46.21 28.13 -5.76
CA PRO A 991 -46.83 29.05 -4.82
C PRO A 991 -47.95 28.37 -4.02
N TYR A 992 -47.85 28.39 -2.69
CA TYR A 992 -48.80 27.81 -1.72
C TYR A 992 -50.29 28.07 -2.04
N GLY A 993 -50.60 29.22 -2.63
CA GLY A 993 -51.95 29.56 -3.11
C GLY A 993 -52.55 28.57 -4.15
N LEU A 994 -51.74 27.75 -4.81
CA LEU A 994 -52.21 26.66 -5.68
C LEU A 994 -52.89 25.54 -4.86
N THR A 995 -52.30 25.14 -3.73
CA THR A 995 -52.93 24.19 -2.80
C THR A 995 -54.21 24.75 -2.22
N LEU A 996 -54.17 26.01 -1.74
CA LEU A 996 -55.37 26.67 -1.24
C LEU A 996 -56.48 26.70 -2.31
N THR A 997 -56.15 26.93 -3.59
CA THR A 997 -57.12 26.92 -4.70
C THR A 997 -57.76 25.55 -4.91
N ALA A 998 -57.02 24.45 -4.73
CA ALA A 998 -57.55 23.10 -4.83
C ALA A 998 -58.44 22.74 -3.62
N LEU A 999 -58.00 23.03 -2.39
CA LEU A 999 -58.78 22.79 -1.17
C LEU A 999 -60.08 23.61 -1.14
N ASP A 1000 -60.02 24.88 -1.55
CA ASP A 1000 -61.18 25.74 -1.80
C ASP A 1000 -62.17 25.13 -2.82
N GLY A 1001 -61.69 24.27 -3.72
CA GLY A 1001 -62.52 23.53 -4.68
C GLY A 1001 -63.25 22.37 -4.03
N LEU A 1002 -62.53 21.54 -3.27
CA LEU A 1002 -63.09 20.41 -2.50
C LEU A 1002 -64.18 20.88 -1.53
N GLU A 1003 -63.95 21.96 -0.78
CA GLU A 1003 -64.94 22.56 0.12
C GLU A 1003 -66.17 23.14 -0.60
N ARG A 1004 -66.05 23.53 -1.88
CA ARG A 1004 -67.18 23.99 -2.70
C ARG A 1004 -67.98 22.85 -3.31
N ALA A 1005 -67.36 21.69 -3.49
CA ALA A 1005 -68.03 20.47 -3.93
C ALA A 1005 -68.90 19.92 -2.78
N GLY A 1006 -68.26 19.65 -1.64
CA GLY A 1006 -68.94 19.19 -0.43
C GLY A 1006 -68.03 18.67 0.69
N ALA A 1007 -66.74 18.45 0.39
CA ALA A 1007 -65.78 17.89 1.33
C ALA A 1007 -65.59 18.75 2.58
N VAL A 1008 -65.43 18.09 3.73
CA VAL A 1008 -64.85 18.70 4.93
C VAL A 1008 -63.33 18.68 4.76
N VAL A 1009 -62.64 19.76 5.15
CA VAL A 1009 -61.17 19.86 5.06
C VAL A 1009 -60.60 20.24 6.43
N THR A 1010 -59.93 19.29 7.09
CA THR A 1010 -59.24 19.51 8.37
C THR A 1010 -57.85 20.07 8.10
N ARG A 1011 -57.43 21.10 8.85
CA ARG A 1011 -56.20 21.86 8.58
C ARG A 1011 -55.32 22.01 9.81
N GLY A 1012 -54.06 21.60 9.70
CA GLY A 1012 -53.01 21.82 10.71
C GLY A 1012 -51.92 22.75 10.20
N GLU A 1013 -51.25 23.45 11.11
CA GLU A 1013 -50.10 24.31 10.82
C GLU A 1013 -49.03 24.14 11.90
N TRP A 1014 -47.81 23.70 11.52
CA TRP A 1014 -46.70 23.47 12.45
C TRP A 1014 -45.32 23.67 11.78
N ALA A 1015 -44.23 23.48 12.52
CA ALA A 1015 -42.88 23.66 11.99
C ALA A 1015 -42.40 22.40 11.22
N GLY A 1016 -41.88 22.59 10.01
CA GLY A 1016 -41.35 21.52 9.16
C GLY A 1016 -40.01 20.94 9.61
N ASN A 1017 -39.45 21.40 10.74
CA ASN A 1017 -38.22 20.93 11.36
C ASN A 1017 -38.43 20.51 12.83
N LEU A 1018 -39.66 20.14 13.21
CA LEU A 1018 -39.91 19.49 14.49
C LEU A 1018 -39.14 18.14 14.57
N PRO A 1019 -38.69 17.72 15.77
CA PRO A 1019 -38.22 16.36 16.00
C PRO A 1019 -39.26 15.32 15.56
N ARG A 1020 -38.81 14.15 15.08
CA ARG A 1020 -39.67 13.11 14.48
C ARG A 1020 -40.89 12.77 15.33
N ASP A 1021 -40.70 12.58 16.64
CA ASP A 1021 -41.78 12.23 17.57
C ASP A 1021 -42.80 13.37 17.73
N GLU A 1022 -42.35 14.62 17.76
CA GLU A 1022 -43.22 15.81 17.83
C GLU A 1022 -43.98 16.01 16.52
N ALA A 1023 -43.33 15.86 15.37
CA ALA A 1023 -43.97 15.90 14.05
C ALA A 1023 -45.01 14.77 13.88
N SER A 1024 -44.73 13.58 14.41
CA SER A 1024 -45.66 12.44 14.41
C SER A 1024 -46.87 12.71 15.30
N ALA A 1025 -46.67 13.35 16.46
CA ALA A 1025 -47.75 13.73 17.37
C ALA A 1025 -48.69 14.79 16.77
N GLU A 1026 -48.16 15.81 16.09
CA GLU A 1026 -48.98 16.80 15.37
C GLU A 1026 -49.77 16.17 14.21
N ALA A 1027 -49.14 15.26 13.44
CA ALA A 1027 -49.81 14.50 12.39
C ALA A 1027 -50.95 13.60 12.94
N GLN A 1028 -50.70 12.88 14.05
CA GLN A 1028 -51.72 12.05 14.70
C GLN A 1028 -52.90 12.90 15.22
N ALA A 1029 -52.60 14.04 15.84
CA ALA A 1029 -53.64 14.95 16.33
C ALA A 1029 -54.53 15.49 15.19
N LEU A 1030 -53.94 15.82 14.04
CA LEU A 1030 -54.69 16.25 12.85
C LEU A 1030 -55.56 15.12 12.29
N TRP A 1031 -55.05 13.88 12.28
CA TRP A 1031 -55.78 12.70 11.82
C TRP A 1031 -56.96 12.36 12.74
N ASP A 1032 -56.75 12.40 14.05
CA ASP A 1032 -57.80 12.18 15.05
C ASP A 1032 -58.90 13.25 14.96
N GLU A 1033 -58.53 14.52 14.71
CA GLU A 1033 -59.50 15.60 14.44
C GLU A 1033 -60.28 15.35 13.13
N ALA A 1034 -59.60 14.90 12.07
CA ALA A 1034 -60.23 14.58 10.80
C ALA A 1034 -61.24 13.43 10.90
N ARG A 1035 -60.86 12.33 11.56
CA ARG A 1035 -61.77 11.21 11.89
C ARG A 1035 -62.96 11.68 12.73
N ALA A 1036 -62.74 12.53 13.74
CA ALA A 1036 -63.82 13.07 14.58
C ALA A 1036 -64.77 14.02 13.81
N ALA A 1037 -64.28 14.66 12.75
CA ALA A 1037 -65.05 15.55 11.88
C ALA A 1037 -65.77 14.82 10.72
N GLY A 1038 -65.42 13.56 10.41
CA GLY A 1038 -65.85 12.88 9.18
C GLY A 1038 -65.24 13.52 7.94
N SER A 1039 -63.93 13.79 8.00
CA SER A 1039 -63.18 14.58 7.03
C SER A 1039 -62.13 13.70 6.34
N GLU A 1040 -62.39 13.33 5.09
CA GLU A 1040 -61.45 12.55 4.26
C GLU A 1040 -60.32 13.42 3.68
N VAL A 1041 -60.45 14.75 3.75
CA VAL A 1041 -59.44 15.68 3.24
C VAL A 1041 -58.69 16.35 4.40
N LEU A 1042 -57.38 16.15 4.41
CA LEU A 1042 -56.46 16.71 5.40
C LEU A 1042 -55.48 17.67 4.72
N HIS A 1043 -55.03 18.70 5.45
CA HIS A 1043 -54.01 19.61 4.95
C HIS A 1043 -53.05 20.08 6.05
N THR A 1044 -51.76 19.92 5.78
CA THR A 1044 -50.65 20.36 6.64
C THR A 1044 -49.91 21.53 5.99
N ALA A 1045 -49.95 22.68 6.66
CA ALA A 1045 -49.14 23.84 6.32
C ALA A 1045 -47.86 23.88 7.18
N TYR A 1046 -46.69 23.88 6.54
CA TYR A 1046 -45.44 24.10 7.27
C TYR A 1046 -45.13 25.61 7.38
N THR A 1047 -44.81 26.05 8.60
CA THR A 1047 -44.57 27.47 8.91
C THR A 1047 -43.32 28.04 8.21
N PRO A 1048 -43.30 29.35 7.86
CA PRO A 1048 -42.21 29.93 7.09
C PRO A 1048 -40.82 29.74 7.70
N GLY A 1049 -39.84 29.38 6.86
CA GLY A 1049 -38.44 29.17 7.25
C GLY A 1049 -38.19 27.89 8.06
N THR A 1050 -39.15 26.97 8.16
CA THR A 1050 -39.01 25.71 8.94
C THR A 1050 -38.88 24.44 8.10
N THR A 1051 -39.11 24.50 6.78
CA THR A 1051 -38.86 23.36 5.88
C THR A 1051 -37.45 23.41 5.32
N GLY A 1052 -36.63 22.43 5.71
CA GLY A 1052 -35.18 22.40 5.48
C GLY A 1052 -34.40 22.33 6.79
N THR A 1053 -33.06 22.36 6.71
CA THR A 1053 -32.17 22.42 7.87
C THR A 1053 -31.41 23.75 7.92
N PRO A 1054 -31.01 24.25 9.11
CA PRO A 1054 -30.25 25.49 9.22
C PRO A 1054 -28.91 25.48 8.47
N ASP A 1055 -28.31 24.31 8.33
CA ASP A 1055 -26.88 24.17 8.02
C ASP A 1055 -26.58 23.71 6.58
N ARG A 1056 -27.57 23.24 5.80
CA ARG A 1056 -27.36 22.81 4.40
C ARG A 1056 -28.43 23.19 3.39
N LEU A 1057 -29.70 22.96 3.70
CA LEU A 1057 -30.77 23.01 2.70
C LEU A 1057 -32.01 23.75 3.22
N ALA A 1058 -31.85 25.02 3.59
CA ALA A 1058 -32.96 25.94 3.85
C ALA A 1058 -33.66 26.35 2.54
N TYR A 1059 -34.36 25.40 1.91
CA TYR A 1059 -35.10 25.61 0.67
C TYR A 1059 -36.59 25.28 0.86
N PRO A 1060 -37.48 26.28 1.00
CA PRO A 1060 -38.86 26.05 1.41
C PRO A 1060 -39.70 25.19 0.45
N HIS A 1061 -39.26 24.98 -0.79
CA HIS A 1061 -39.94 24.06 -1.70
C HIS A 1061 -39.94 22.61 -1.19
N SER A 1062 -38.91 22.22 -0.43
CA SER A 1062 -38.64 20.84 0.04
C SER A 1062 -39.55 20.35 1.18
N SER A 1063 -40.84 20.69 1.13
CA SER A 1063 -41.85 20.24 2.10
C SER A 1063 -42.11 18.72 2.06
N TRP A 1064 -41.57 17.99 1.10
CA TRP A 1064 -41.53 16.52 1.08
C TRP A 1064 -40.64 15.92 2.18
N ILE A 1065 -39.60 16.62 2.63
CA ILE A 1065 -38.66 16.14 3.65
C ILE A 1065 -39.38 15.78 4.98
N PRO A 1066 -40.13 16.69 5.64
CA PRO A 1066 -40.91 16.35 6.85
C PRO A 1066 -42.16 15.51 6.57
N THR A 1067 -42.54 15.31 5.31
CA THR A 1067 -43.75 14.56 4.95
C THR A 1067 -43.45 13.07 4.85
N TYR A 1068 -42.46 12.66 4.03
CA TYR A 1068 -42.14 11.24 3.84
C TYR A 1068 -41.30 10.63 4.98
N SER A 1069 -40.76 11.44 5.89
CA SER A 1069 -40.10 10.97 7.12
C SER A 1069 -41.06 10.77 8.31
N ASN A 1070 -42.33 11.16 8.17
CA ASN A 1070 -43.34 11.06 9.21
C ASN A 1070 -44.13 9.74 9.09
N PRO A 1071 -43.95 8.76 9.99
CA PRO A 1071 -44.60 7.46 9.87
C PRO A 1071 -46.12 7.56 9.88
N VAL A 1072 -46.70 8.46 10.68
CA VAL A 1072 -48.16 8.62 10.83
C VAL A 1072 -48.82 9.10 9.54
N VAL A 1073 -48.12 9.92 8.74
CA VAL A 1073 -48.60 10.38 7.43
C VAL A 1073 -48.61 9.24 6.40
N LEU A 1074 -47.65 8.32 6.52
CA LEU A 1074 -47.62 7.10 5.71
C LEU A 1074 -48.71 6.13 6.18
N ASP A 1075 -48.83 5.86 7.49
CA ASP A 1075 -49.87 5.02 8.08
C ASP A 1075 -51.28 5.47 7.66
N TRP A 1076 -51.52 6.79 7.61
CA TRP A 1076 -52.77 7.35 7.11
C TRP A 1076 -53.08 6.93 5.68
N LEU A 1077 -52.08 6.86 4.79
CA LEU A 1077 -52.31 6.47 3.40
C LEU A 1077 -52.67 4.98 3.29
N PHE A 1078 -52.07 4.13 4.11
CA PHE A 1078 -52.35 2.68 4.13
C PHE A 1078 -53.67 2.32 4.85
N ASP A 1079 -54.17 3.16 5.75
CA ASP A 1079 -55.53 3.04 6.34
C ASP A 1079 -56.64 3.25 5.30
N GLN A 1080 -56.33 3.80 4.12
CA GLN A 1080 -57.33 4.07 3.08
C GLN A 1080 -57.66 2.82 2.25
N SER A 1081 -58.95 2.58 2.02
CA SER A 1081 -59.44 1.56 1.09
C SER A 1081 -60.76 1.99 0.45
N ARG A 1082 -60.94 1.64 -0.84
CA ARG A 1082 -62.19 1.90 -1.58
C ARG A 1082 -63.39 1.14 -1.01
N ASP A 1083 -63.15 0.06 -0.27
CA ASP A 1083 -64.18 -0.86 0.25
C ASP A 1083 -64.46 -0.68 1.77
N ALA A 1084 -63.91 0.37 2.41
CA ALA A 1084 -64.00 0.64 3.86
C ALA A 1084 -65.43 0.92 4.40
N GLY A 1085 -66.48 0.78 3.59
CA GLY A 1085 -67.88 1.02 3.95
C GLY A 1085 -68.61 -0.15 4.63
N ALA A 1086 -67.98 -1.32 4.79
CA ALA A 1086 -68.60 -2.51 5.39
C ALA A 1086 -68.12 -2.74 6.84
N PRO A 1087 -68.98 -2.64 7.87
CA PRO A 1087 -68.59 -2.93 9.25
C PRO A 1087 -68.37 -4.44 9.47
N ALA A 1088 -67.32 -4.77 10.22
CA ALA A 1088 -66.93 -6.14 10.53
C ALA A 1088 -68.07 -6.97 11.21
N PRO A 1089 -68.12 -8.29 11.01
CA PRO A 1089 -69.09 -9.16 11.67
C PRO A 1089 -69.08 -9.07 13.21
N GLU A 1090 -70.23 -8.81 13.83
CA GLU A 1090 -70.38 -8.91 15.30
C GLU A 1090 -71.11 -10.20 15.70
N VAL A 1091 -70.50 -11.04 16.56
CA VAL A 1091 -71.13 -12.27 17.08
C VAL A 1091 -70.98 -12.44 18.60
N GLU A 1092 -72.10 -12.71 19.28
CA GLU A 1092 -72.12 -13.11 20.70
C GLU A 1092 -72.07 -14.64 20.83
N VAL A 1093 -71.09 -15.17 21.57
CA VAL A 1093 -70.86 -16.62 21.69
C VAL A 1093 -71.09 -17.14 23.13
N ASP A 1094 -71.81 -18.27 23.24
CA ASP A 1094 -71.99 -19.04 24.48
C ASP A 1094 -71.61 -20.50 24.24
N ALA A 1095 -70.75 -21.05 25.10
CA ALA A 1095 -70.35 -22.45 25.10
C ALA A 1095 -70.65 -23.09 26.47
N SER A 1096 -71.27 -24.27 26.47
CA SER A 1096 -71.60 -24.97 27.71
C SER A 1096 -71.59 -26.49 27.56
N ALA A 1097 -70.93 -27.16 28.50
CA ALA A 1097 -70.98 -28.62 28.61
C ALA A 1097 -72.25 -29.07 29.36
N ARG A 1098 -72.89 -30.13 28.87
CA ARG A 1098 -74.13 -30.64 29.47
C ARG A 1098 -74.30 -32.15 29.29
N CYS A 1099 -75.13 -32.72 30.16
CA CYS A 1099 -75.46 -34.13 30.16
C CYS A 1099 -76.76 -34.41 29.41
N LEU A 1100 -76.69 -35.25 28.37
CA LEU A 1100 -77.86 -35.76 27.65
C LEU A 1100 -77.83 -37.29 27.68
N ALA A 1101 -78.84 -37.91 28.30
CA ALA A 1101 -79.01 -39.36 28.40
C ALA A 1101 -77.75 -40.14 28.88
N GLY A 1102 -77.03 -39.61 29.88
CA GLY A 1102 -75.84 -40.25 30.47
C GLY A 1102 -74.56 -40.09 29.64
N LYS A 1103 -74.50 -39.12 28.72
CA LYS A 1103 -73.32 -38.75 27.95
C LYS A 1103 -73.08 -37.25 27.98
N ALA A 1104 -71.81 -36.86 27.91
CA ALA A 1104 -71.41 -35.46 27.82
C ALA A 1104 -71.54 -34.94 26.39
N TYR A 1105 -71.99 -33.69 26.28
CA TYR A 1105 -72.10 -32.93 25.03
C TYR A 1105 -71.60 -31.50 25.29
N VAL A 1106 -70.86 -30.92 24.35
CA VAL A 1106 -70.59 -29.48 24.32
C VAL A 1106 -71.65 -28.83 23.45
N ALA A 1107 -72.34 -27.82 23.95
CA ALA A 1107 -73.26 -27.00 23.18
C ALA A 1107 -72.59 -25.65 22.91
N VAL A 1108 -72.56 -25.24 21.64
CA VAL A 1108 -72.04 -23.94 21.21
C VAL A 1108 -73.16 -23.20 20.51
N ARG A 1109 -73.37 -21.93 20.90
CA ARG A 1109 -74.27 -20.99 20.27
C ARG A 1109 -73.48 -19.75 19.87
N ALA A 1110 -73.66 -19.29 18.65
CA ALA A 1110 -73.23 -17.97 18.22
C ALA A 1110 -74.46 -17.21 17.72
N THR A 1111 -74.69 -16.00 18.22
CA THR A 1111 -75.78 -15.11 17.80
C THR A 1111 -75.17 -13.98 16.99
N ASN A 1112 -75.65 -13.77 15.76
CA ASN A 1112 -75.26 -12.60 14.98
C ASN A 1112 -75.85 -11.34 15.63
N ALA A 1113 -74.98 -10.46 16.11
CA ALA A 1113 -75.31 -9.21 16.77
C ALA A 1113 -75.27 -8.01 15.80
N GLY A 1114 -74.58 -8.14 14.67
CA GLY A 1114 -74.46 -7.11 13.63
C GLY A 1114 -75.67 -7.02 12.70
N ASP A 1115 -75.60 -6.04 11.78
CA ASP A 1115 -76.72 -5.64 10.91
C ASP A 1115 -76.76 -6.34 9.53
N SER A 1116 -75.73 -7.10 9.16
CA SER A 1116 -75.64 -7.90 7.93
C SER A 1116 -75.81 -9.40 8.20
N ALA A 1117 -76.02 -10.23 7.16
CA ALA A 1117 -76.07 -11.70 7.33
C ALA A 1117 -74.67 -12.30 7.18
N VAL A 1118 -74.32 -13.24 8.06
CA VAL A 1118 -72.94 -13.78 8.16
C VAL A 1118 -72.94 -15.32 8.13
N ASP A 1119 -71.89 -15.92 7.58
CA ASP A 1119 -71.64 -17.36 7.64
C ASP A 1119 -70.90 -17.68 8.96
N VAL A 1120 -71.37 -18.68 9.71
CA VAL A 1120 -70.85 -18.97 11.07
C VAL A 1120 -70.39 -20.42 11.21
N THR A 1121 -69.13 -20.63 11.53
CA THR A 1121 -68.52 -21.94 11.80
C THR A 1121 -68.27 -22.13 13.30
N LEU A 1122 -68.93 -23.13 13.88
CA LEU A 1122 -68.76 -23.52 15.30
C LEU A 1122 -67.80 -24.71 15.38
N THR A 1123 -66.68 -24.58 16.09
CA THR A 1123 -65.65 -25.62 16.19
C THR A 1123 -65.36 -26.03 17.64
N THR A 1124 -65.21 -27.33 17.87
CA THR A 1124 -64.82 -27.94 19.15
C THR A 1124 -63.86 -29.12 18.90
N PRO A 1125 -63.13 -29.61 19.91
CA PRO A 1125 -62.37 -30.87 19.82
C PRO A 1125 -63.20 -32.11 19.44
N TYR A 1126 -64.54 -32.01 19.46
CA TYR A 1126 -65.48 -33.10 19.19
C TYR A 1126 -66.19 -32.96 17.83
N GLY A 1127 -65.84 -31.93 17.04
CA GLY A 1127 -66.33 -31.68 15.69
C GLY A 1127 -66.54 -30.19 15.40
N SER A 1128 -66.72 -29.87 14.11
CA SER A 1128 -67.05 -28.53 13.62
C SER A 1128 -68.34 -28.55 12.78
N ARG A 1129 -69.00 -27.40 12.65
CA ARG A 1129 -70.17 -27.19 11.79
C ARG A 1129 -70.37 -25.73 11.37
N THR A 1130 -70.47 -25.52 10.06
CA THR A 1130 -70.83 -24.23 9.45
C THR A 1130 -72.34 -24.07 9.25
N PHE A 1131 -72.81 -22.83 9.36
CA PHE A 1131 -74.18 -22.37 9.12
C PHE A 1131 -74.11 -21.13 8.24
N THR A 1132 -74.66 -21.19 7.03
CA THR A 1132 -74.57 -20.07 6.08
C THR A 1132 -75.76 -19.11 6.20
N GLY A 1133 -75.54 -17.82 5.97
CA GLY A 1133 -76.57 -16.77 5.96
C GLY A 1133 -77.30 -16.58 7.29
N VAL A 1134 -76.59 -16.58 8.41
CA VAL A 1134 -77.15 -16.29 9.74
C VAL A 1134 -77.52 -14.81 9.80
N ALA A 1135 -78.82 -14.53 9.62
CA ALA A 1135 -79.35 -13.16 9.64
C ALA A 1135 -79.20 -12.46 11.01
N PRO A 1136 -79.21 -11.12 11.06
CA PRO A 1136 -79.19 -10.33 12.29
C PRO A 1136 -80.15 -10.82 13.37
N GLY A 1137 -79.65 -10.94 14.61
CA GLY A 1137 -80.38 -11.45 15.77
C GLY A 1137 -80.74 -12.94 15.73
N GLN A 1138 -80.36 -13.69 14.69
CA GLN A 1138 -80.48 -15.15 14.65
C GLN A 1138 -79.23 -15.83 15.22
N ASN A 1139 -79.32 -17.14 15.49
CA ASN A 1139 -78.20 -17.90 16.01
C ASN A 1139 -77.88 -19.16 15.19
N ALA A 1140 -76.58 -19.40 15.04
CA ALA A 1140 -76.02 -20.71 14.75
C ALA A 1140 -75.94 -21.52 16.05
N TYR A 1141 -76.33 -22.80 16.01
CA TYR A 1141 -76.35 -23.65 17.20
C TYR A 1141 -76.04 -25.11 16.89
N GLN A 1142 -75.01 -25.66 17.53
CA GLN A 1142 -74.66 -27.07 17.43
C GLN A 1142 -74.33 -27.65 18.81
N SER A 1143 -74.71 -28.91 19.02
CA SER A 1143 -74.30 -29.67 20.19
C SER A 1143 -73.47 -30.88 19.76
N PHE A 1144 -72.19 -30.86 20.09
CA PHE A 1144 -71.21 -31.87 19.71
C PHE A 1144 -71.18 -32.99 20.76
N ALA A 1145 -71.23 -34.23 20.29
CA ALA A 1145 -71.26 -35.40 21.17
C ALA A 1145 -69.83 -35.83 21.54
N VAL A 1146 -69.46 -35.70 22.81
CA VAL A 1146 -68.12 -36.07 23.33
C VAL A 1146 -67.87 -37.59 23.26
N ARG A 1147 -68.94 -38.38 23.13
CA ARG A 1147 -68.95 -39.87 23.10
C ARG A 1147 -68.46 -40.54 24.40
N ALA A 1148 -68.11 -39.77 25.43
CA ALA A 1148 -67.83 -40.22 26.80
C ALA A 1148 -68.92 -39.76 27.80
N SER A 1149 -68.85 -40.25 29.04
CA SER A 1149 -69.68 -39.77 30.15
C SER A 1149 -69.12 -38.52 30.83
N SER A 1150 -67.89 -38.10 30.53
CA SER A 1150 -67.27 -36.88 31.07
C SER A 1150 -66.61 -36.05 29.97
N VAL A 1151 -66.52 -34.75 30.20
CA VAL A 1151 -65.73 -33.79 29.40
C VAL A 1151 -64.99 -32.86 30.37
N PRO A 1152 -63.69 -32.55 30.14
CA PRO A 1152 -62.96 -31.55 30.93
C PRO A 1152 -63.38 -30.12 30.54
N ASP A 1153 -62.83 -29.13 31.23
CA ASP A 1153 -62.87 -27.73 30.80
C ASP A 1153 -62.16 -27.56 29.44
N GLY A 1154 -62.60 -26.60 28.64
CA GLY A 1154 -61.95 -26.24 27.37
C GLY A 1154 -62.73 -25.19 26.59
N ALA A 1155 -62.17 -24.70 25.49
CA ALA A 1155 -62.78 -23.68 24.64
C ALA A 1155 -63.50 -24.27 23.42
N ALA A 1156 -64.47 -23.52 22.91
CA ALA A 1156 -65.05 -23.65 21.58
C ALA A 1156 -64.72 -22.40 20.77
N THR A 1157 -64.19 -22.58 19.57
CA THR A 1157 -63.83 -21.50 18.65
C THR A 1157 -65.00 -21.27 17.69
N VAL A 1158 -65.38 -20.01 17.50
CA VAL A 1158 -66.41 -19.58 16.54
C VAL A 1158 -65.79 -18.60 15.56
N THR A 1159 -65.84 -18.97 14.28
CA THR A 1159 -65.54 -18.05 13.18
C THR A 1159 -66.85 -17.54 12.60
N ALA A 1160 -66.97 -16.23 12.39
CA ALA A 1160 -68.05 -15.63 11.62
C ALA A 1160 -67.48 -14.76 10.51
N THR A 1161 -67.90 -15.04 9.28
CA THR A 1161 -67.43 -14.38 8.06
C THR A 1161 -68.62 -13.66 7.41
N GLY A 1162 -68.43 -12.46 6.87
CA GLY A 1162 -69.44 -11.74 6.12
C GLY A 1162 -69.66 -12.32 4.72
N THR A 1163 -69.93 -11.44 3.76
CA THR A 1163 -70.26 -11.84 2.37
C THR A 1163 -69.37 -11.20 1.30
N SER A 1164 -68.38 -10.40 1.70
CA SER A 1164 -67.25 -10.02 0.84
C SER A 1164 -66.07 -10.95 1.15
N THR A 1165 -64.86 -10.61 0.68
CA THR A 1165 -63.66 -11.46 0.83
C THR A 1165 -62.45 -10.66 1.32
N GLY A 1166 -62.69 -9.58 2.06
CA GLY A 1166 -61.65 -8.70 2.62
C GLY A 1166 -61.16 -9.13 4.02
N PRO A 1167 -59.99 -8.65 4.47
CA PRO A 1167 -59.38 -9.06 5.73
C PRO A 1167 -60.16 -8.64 6.99
N HIS A 1168 -61.06 -7.65 6.89
CA HIS A 1168 -61.96 -7.26 7.98
C HIS A 1168 -63.30 -8.00 7.99
N ASP A 1169 -63.54 -8.91 7.03
CA ASP A 1169 -64.82 -9.62 6.90
C ASP A 1169 -64.86 -10.95 7.68
N GLU A 1170 -63.86 -11.26 8.52
CA GLU A 1170 -63.87 -12.41 9.43
C GLU A 1170 -63.60 -12.00 10.89
N VAL A 1171 -64.39 -12.54 11.83
CA VAL A 1171 -64.14 -12.47 13.28
C VAL A 1171 -64.03 -13.86 13.88
N VAL A 1172 -63.05 -14.06 14.77
CA VAL A 1172 -62.86 -15.30 15.52
C VAL A 1172 -63.02 -15.03 17.01
N VAL A 1173 -63.95 -15.76 17.65
CA VAL A 1173 -64.30 -15.62 19.07
C VAL A 1173 -64.20 -16.97 19.76
N GLU A 1174 -63.45 -17.04 20.86
CA GLU A 1174 -63.40 -18.23 21.72
C GLU A 1174 -64.37 -18.11 22.91
N ALA A 1175 -65.03 -19.21 23.24
CA ALA A 1175 -65.90 -19.31 24.42
C ALA A 1175 -65.60 -20.57 25.23
N ASP A 1176 -65.25 -20.38 26.50
CA ASP A 1176 -64.98 -21.46 27.45
C ASP A 1176 -66.25 -22.23 27.85
N TYR A 1177 -66.14 -23.55 27.96
CA TYR A 1177 -67.10 -24.41 28.63
C TYR A 1177 -66.44 -25.16 29.80
N GLY A 1178 -67.13 -25.18 30.94
CA GLY A 1178 -66.67 -25.90 32.13
C GLY A 1178 -66.84 -27.41 32.04
N ALA A 1179 -66.05 -28.16 32.81
CA ALA A 1179 -66.10 -29.62 32.89
C ALA A 1179 -67.47 -30.15 33.38
N VAL A 1180 -67.92 -31.27 32.82
CA VAL A 1180 -69.10 -31.98 33.34
C VAL A 1180 -68.92 -33.50 33.29
N THR A 1181 -69.43 -34.20 34.31
CA THR A 1181 -69.51 -35.66 34.37
C THR A 1181 -70.97 -36.09 34.52
N CYS A 1182 -71.38 -37.06 33.71
CA CYS A 1182 -72.76 -37.39 33.38
C CYS A 1182 -73.14 -38.81 33.82
N GLY A 1183 -73.18 -39.04 35.13
CA GLY A 1183 -73.56 -40.31 35.76
C GLY A 1183 -72.42 -40.93 36.55
#